data_AF-A0A1X0NSF1-F1
#
_entry.id   AF-A0A1X0NSF1-F1
#
_cell.length_a   1.000
_cell.length_b   1.000
_cell.length_c   1.000
_cell.angle_alpha   90.00
_cell.angle_beta   90.00
_cell.angle_gamma   90.00
#
_symmetry.space_group_name_H-M   'P 1'
#
loop_
_entity.id
_entity.type
_entity.pdbx_description
1 polymer ?
#
loop_
_entity_poly.entity_id
_entity_poly.type
_entity_poly.pdbx_seq_one_letter_code
_entity_poly.pdbx_strand_id
1 'polypeptide(L)'
;MNSSTNGVRVVHDTRVLNNRVHRSMEGWSIIEKISDFTHAVCRVTDGRGTAILIALPSHDSSQPPQSQQTSNTHENPGVLLTTSFVFPTREEAQGATVTFLEQPVAGTFARLGRRVPPVTAGVRVDKVFVCSTSQAAPRRAARAAEPTFSAATMRENRRMFAMNRENLLHADYGDSMLSGASDDEMYEYEYEEEEEEREEEEEDADEEELGYTLTLCDLKPLEEVWQGHASQSTLPPLHGASASPFSTSLPPLDHSYTVGSVTSGCSTAAGGPVRTVNTVNTSNSSSNGLKLPIKPLPLPLLLSRIAPVRVGDHHLMITHINGTERHYVVQTVKKVGKDSCEYEFFDPSSEFSSGGPIFDMRGDFVGVQHQCGDHSYGIFISSIVRHLFHLNVLGICRLPIVDVRSDVEGNFDMGAAVPDEVFNQPFHINQRYCVLNVGAGDQLIEYEDFKRLRLRNNIHGSTQPPSLVAPESIAVWREFYTDFGSLVLILHAFSHSPKVVKLALEEMTSHEHRLHLSSVASLGGIGVILEIIDGYPHNEEIVLAALTVLARTSLYNSNREAIYRCDGVLTVLEIMNEYSHQAYIQQWGFCCLYNLMSEDSPIRVETTHLFICTQGIAIAMEALSTHRNDRHVLRYASFTLACVVKNNVRYVPEMVSGGIIEIIVNRMKEHSDDNFIFMGLANLLLELLRHVVSEEEEEGEGEEKEEEEREEREREEQQQEEEEEKNEDALPLLDTPSILYKPEMDIFENGTTTTDAIPHSSATRSLLLGESNNRSLDSMWGCELLNELVDAQLITVLCDVMSREAQETYSSAAVTLLEECIASVLVLLQCRLTELREELSTVKLTETCQTIMCNFPTEKVLMRRCTKVLRLLTFLL
;
A
#
# COMPACT_ATOMS: atom_id res chain seq x y z
N MET A 1 75.87 46.25 28.56
CA MET A 1 74.66 46.45 29.37
C MET A 1 73.47 46.58 28.42
N ASN A 2 72.33 46.05 28.85
CA ASN A 2 70.98 46.05 28.25
C ASN A 2 70.60 44.86 27.36
N SER A 3 70.00 43.88 28.05
CA SER A 3 69.09 42.86 27.54
C SER A 3 67.64 43.28 27.79
N SER A 4 66.80 43.30 26.75
CA SER A 4 65.33 43.45 26.85
C SER A 4 64.67 42.24 26.19
N THR A 5 64.09 41.35 26.99
CA THR A 5 63.40 40.13 26.55
C THR A 5 61.88 40.29 26.65
N ASN A 6 61.25 39.97 25.51
CA ASN A 6 59.84 39.69 25.19
C ASN A 6 58.89 39.28 26.33
N GLY A 7 57.73 39.94 26.39
CA GLY A 7 56.59 39.59 27.25
C GLY A 7 55.23 39.67 26.54
N VAL A 8 55.04 38.99 25.40
CA VAL A 8 53.77 39.05 24.62
C VAL A 8 53.11 37.68 24.35
N ARG A 9 53.66 36.54 24.80
CA ARG A 9 53.13 35.20 24.41
C ARG A 9 52.12 34.52 25.36
N VAL A 10 51.76 35.09 26.52
CA VAL A 10 50.95 34.37 27.54
C VAL A 10 49.44 34.64 27.45
N VAL A 11 49.01 35.73 26.79
CA VAL A 11 47.59 36.13 26.76
C VAL A 11 46.76 35.32 25.75
N HIS A 12 47.38 34.76 24.71
CA HIS A 12 46.65 33.96 23.71
C HIS A 12 46.26 32.56 24.22
N ASP A 13 47.13 31.89 24.98
CA ASP A 13 46.89 30.52 25.46
C ASP A 13 45.76 30.44 26.50
N THR A 14 45.59 31.49 27.32
CA THR A 14 44.53 31.52 28.34
C THR A 14 43.12 31.65 27.73
N ARG A 15 42.98 32.35 26.60
CA ARG A 15 41.69 32.47 25.91
C ARG A 15 41.29 31.16 25.24
N VAL A 16 42.25 30.42 24.68
CA VAL A 16 42.01 29.10 24.06
C VAL A 16 41.59 28.07 25.10
N LEU A 17 42.25 28.03 26.26
CA LEU A 17 41.90 27.09 27.34
C LEU A 17 40.48 27.35 27.89
N ASN A 18 40.12 28.61 28.12
CA ASN A 18 38.80 28.97 28.63
C ASN A 18 37.67 28.57 27.68
N ASN A 19 37.88 28.77 26.37
CA ASN A 19 36.92 28.34 25.35
C ASN A 19 36.75 26.81 25.33
N ARG A 20 37.84 26.06 25.52
CA ARG A 20 37.79 24.59 25.56
C ARG A 20 37.00 24.05 26.76
N VAL A 21 37.20 24.64 27.95
CA VAL A 21 36.46 24.26 29.15
C VAL A 21 34.97 24.57 29.00
N HIS A 22 34.63 25.76 28.46
CA HIS A 22 33.25 26.14 28.21
C HIS A 22 32.54 25.17 27.26
N ARG A 23 33.14 24.89 26.09
CA ARG A 23 32.62 23.93 25.11
C ARG A 23 32.46 22.52 25.69
N SER A 24 33.38 22.12 26.58
CA SER A 24 33.28 20.82 27.27
C SER A 24 32.06 20.77 28.17
N MET A 25 31.83 21.81 28.99
CA MET A 25 30.65 21.91 29.87
C MET A 25 29.33 21.93 29.09
N GLU A 26 29.32 22.65 27.98
CA GLU A 26 28.20 22.70 27.03
C GLU A 26 27.90 21.32 26.43
N GLY A 27 28.92 20.61 25.95
CA GLY A 27 28.79 19.25 25.42
C GLY A 27 28.22 18.27 26.45
N TRP A 28 28.69 18.34 27.70
CA TRP A 28 28.20 17.47 28.79
C TRP A 28 26.71 17.64 29.07
N SER A 29 26.22 18.89 29.08
CA SER A 29 24.79 19.19 29.27
C SER A 29 23.92 18.50 28.21
N ILE A 30 24.38 18.44 26.96
CA ILE A 30 23.66 17.76 25.88
C ILE A 30 23.77 16.24 26.03
N ILE A 31 24.97 15.71 26.29
CA ILE A 31 25.21 14.27 26.45
C ILE A 31 24.26 13.68 27.49
N GLU A 32 23.96 14.41 28.56
CA GLU A 32 22.97 13.98 29.55
C GLU A 32 21.58 13.78 28.93
N LYS A 33 21.10 14.76 28.15
CA LYS A 33 19.78 14.74 27.50
C LYS A 33 19.65 13.64 26.46
N ILE A 34 20.73 13.32 25.75
CA ILE A 34 20.73 12.33 24.66
C ILE A 34 21.30 10.96 25.07
N SER A 35 21.67 10.79 26.34
CA SER A 35 22.36 9.58 26.83
C SER A 35 21.60 8.27 26.51
N ASP A 36 20.27 8.34 26.47
CA ASP A 36 19.37 7.26 26.08
C ASP A 36 19.45 6.82 24.61
N PHE A 37 20.18 7.54 23.75
CA PHE A 37 20.28 7.26 22.32
C PHE A 37 21.72 7.15 21.83
N THR A 38 22.70 7.56 22.64
CA THR A 38 24.12 7.46 22.29
C THR A 38 24.58 6.03 21.95
N HIS A 39 23.88 5.01 22.40
CA HIS A 39 24.17 3.62 22.05
C HIS A 39 23.66 3.17 20.68
N ALA A 40 22.77 3.95 20.04
CA ALA A 40 22.34 3.74 18.66
C ALA A 40 23.47 4.00 17.64
N VAL A 41 24.54 4.69 18.06
CA VAL A 41 25.69 4.99 17.23
C VAL A 41 26.60 3.76 17.17
N CYS A 42 26.83 3.24 15.97
CA CYS A 42 27.71 2.11 15.70
C CYS A 42 28.88 2.48 14.81
N ARG A 43 29.94 1.70 14.95
CA ARG A 43 31.12 1.76 14.10
C ARG A 43 31.00 0.78 12.95
N VAL A 44 31.40 1.19 11.74
CA VAL A 44 31.54 0.28 10.60
C VAL A 44 32.91 -0.40 10.69
N THR A 45 32.96 -1.73 10.67
CA THR A 45 34.16 -2.51 11.06
C THR A 45 35.41 -2.25 10.24
N ASP A 46 35.26 -1.79 9.00
CA ASP A 46 36.39 -1.46 8.10
C ASP A 46 36.99 -0.08 8.38
N GLY A 47 36.53 0.60 9.45
CA GLY A 47 37.01 1.93 9.82
C GLY A 47 36.51 3.06 8.93
N ARG A 48 35.67 2.76 7.93
CA ARG A 48 35.15 3.73 6.94
C ARG A 48 34.24 4.80 7.53
N GLY A 49 33.73 4.61 8.74
CA GLY A 49 32.63 5.45 9.20
C GLY A 49 31.96 5.06 10.50
N THR A 50 31.00 5.90 10.83
CA THR A 50 29.95 5.72 11.81
C THR A 50 28.62 5.49 11.08
N ALA A 51 27.71 4.75 11.71
CA ALA A 51 26.31 4.67 11.29
C ALA A 51 25.40 4.78 12.52
N ILE A 52 24.14 5.12 12.27
CA ILE A 52 23.13 5.38 13.30
C ILE A 52 22.00 4.37 13.12
N LEU A 53 21.70 3.59 14.15
CA LEU A 53 20.47 2.80 14.19
C LEU A 53 19.28 3.73 14.45
N ILE A 54 18.45 3.95 13.43
CA ILE A 54 17.33 4.91 13.49
C ILE A 54 15.97 4.24 13.69
N ALA A 55 15.86 2.94 13.42
CA ALA A 55 14.63 2.20 13.61
C ALA A 55 14.88 0.72 13.87
N LEU A 56 13.90 0.11 14.54
CA LEU A 56 13.74 -1.33 14.70
C LEU A 56 12.34 -1.66 14.19
N PRO A 57 12.17 -1.92 12.88
CA PRO A 57 10.90 -2.35 12.32
C PRO A 57 10.43 -3.58 13.11
N SER A 58 9.52 -3.36 14.04
CA SER A 58 8.98 -4.44 14.85
C SER A 58 8.15 -5.30 13.92
N HIS A 59 8.35 -6.62 13.94
CA HIS A 59 7.37 -7.51 13.34
C HIS A 59 6.05 -7.30 14.10
N ASP A 60 5.02 -6.84 13.40
CA ASP A 60 3.73 -6.58 14.02
C ASP A 60 3.27 -7.84 14.75
N SER A 61 3.11 -7.73 16.06
CA SER A 61 2.59 -8.81 16.90
C SER A 61 1.13 -9.13 16.61
N SER A 62 0.50 -8.46 15.64
CA SER A 62 -0.86 -8.71 15.21
C SER A 62 -0.98 -9.93 14.30
N GLN A 63 0.12 -10.51 13.79
CA GLN A 63 0.00 -11.78 13.08
C GLN A 63 -0.45 -12.87 14.06
N PRO A 64 -1.62 -13.51 13.81
CA PRO A 64 -2.10 -14.59 14.66
C PRO A 64 -1.04 -15.70 14.69
N PRO A 65 -0.87 -16.42 15.83
CA PRO A 65 0.13 -17.47 15.96
C PRO A 65 -0.15 -18.59 14.96
N GLN A 66 0.45 -18.48 13.76
CA GLN A 66 0.30 -19.50 12.74
C GLN A 66 1.01 -20.77 13.23
N SER A 67 0.24 -21.86 13.22
CA SER A 67 0.60 -23.14 13.80
C SER A 67 1.83 -23.77 13.13
N GLN A 68 2.86 -24.04 13.92
CA GLN A 68 3.92 -25.04 13.68
C GLN A 68 4.80 -24.88 12.42
N GLN A 69 5.14 -23.66 12.01
CA GLN A 69 6.27 -23.51 11.08
C GLN A 69 7.62 -23.65 11.80
N THR A 70 8.46 -24.51 11.24
CA THR A 70 9.82 -24.84 11.65
C THR A 70 10.63 -23.61 12.03
N SER A 71 11.46 -23.73 13.08
CA SER A 71 12.28 -22.70 13.75
C SER A 71 13.16 -21.85 12.84
N ASN A 72 12.56 -21.05 11.95
CA ASN A 72 13.25 -19.98 11.25
C ASN A 72 13.63 -18.96 12.32
N THR A 73 14.93 -18.83 12.55
CA THR A 73 15.52 -17.78 13.39
C THR A 73 14.91 -16.44 13.01
N HIS A 74 14.08 -15.89 13.90
CA HIS A 74 13.45 -14.59 13.68
C HIS A 74 14.54 -13.53 13.44
N GLU A 75 14.59 -13.01 12.22
CA GLU A 75 15.43 -11.87 11.88
C GLU A 75 14.86 -10.64 12.60
N ASN A 76 15.68 -9.90 13.35
CA ASN A 76 15.29 -8.56 13.85
C ASN A 76 16.05 -7.53 13.01
N PRO A 77 15.48 -7.07 11.88
CA PRO A 77 16.12 -6.04 11.08
C PRO A 77 16.20 -4.74 11.89
N GLY A 78 17.32 -4.03 11.77
CA GLY A 78 17.50 -2.65 12.19
C GLY A 78 17.78 -1.76 10.99
N VAL A 79 17.28 -0.53 10.99
CA VAL A 79 17.53 0.44 9.91
C VAL A 79 18.69 1.34 10.30
N LEU A 80 19.72 1.39 9.44
CA LEU A 80 20.90 2.21 9.61
C LEU A 80 20.83 3.45 8.70
N LEU A 81 21.21 4.59 9.26
CA LEU A 81 21.45 5.84 8.53
C LEU A 81 22.94 6.21 8.65
N THR A 82 23.56 6.57 7.53
CA THR A 82 24.93 7.10 7.49
C THR A 82 25.10 8.06 6.30
N THR A 83 26.29 8.58 6.07
CA THR A 83 26.61 9.38 4.87
C THR A 83 26.96 8.48 3.68
N SER A 84 26.74 8.95 2.45
CA SER A 84 27.15 8.27 1.21
C SER A 84 28.65 7.95 1.18
N PHE A 85 29.49 8.72 1.86
CA PHE A 85 30.92 8.41 1.99
C PHE A 85 31.21 7.08 2.72
N VAL A 86 30.37 6.72 3.70
CA VAL A 86 30.56 5.48 4.48
C VAL A 86 30.12 4.27 3.67
N PHE A 87 29.02 4.42 2.94
CA PHE A 87 28.47 3.39 2.05
C PHE A 87 28.13 4.00 0.68
N PRO A 88 29.14 4.19 -0.19
CA PRO A 88 28.96 4.88 -1.47
C PRO A 88 28.26 4.00 -2.50
N THR A 89 28.42 2.68 -2.38
CA THR A 89 27.85 1.71 -3.29
C THR A 89 27.21 0.56 -2.53
N ARG A 90 26.29 -0.13 -3.20
CA ARG A 90 25.60 -1.31 -2.66
C ARG A 90 26.60 -2.41 -2.36
N GLU A 91 27.58 -2.61 -3.22
CA GLU A 91 28.63 -3.63 -3.12
C GLU A 91 29.53 -3.40 -1.92
N GLU A 92 29.84 -2.13 -1.61
CA GLU A 92 30.66 -1.77 -0.46
C GLU A 92 29.94 -1.93 0.88
N ALA A 93 28.63 -1.69 0.90
CA ALA A 93 27.79 -1.94 2.07
C ALA A 93 27.49 -3.43 2.26
N GLN A 94 27.43 -4.21 1.17
CA GLN A 94 27.23 -5.66 1.25
C GLN A 94 28.43 -6.33 1.94
N GLY A 95 28.15 -7.05 3.04
CA GLY A 95 29.20 -7.73 3.82
C GLY A 95 29.93 -6.84 4.83
N ALA A 96 29.63 -5.54 4.86
CA ALA A 96 30.05 -4.70 5.96
C ALA A 96 29.38 -5.18 7.26
N THR A 97 30.07 -4.98 8.39
CA THR A 97 29.49 -5.21 9.71
C THR A 97 29.54 -3.94 10.52
N VAL A 98 28.55 -3.74 11.38
CA VAL A 98 28.49 -2.63 12.31
C VAL A 98 28.60 -3.16 13.73
N THR A 99 29.30 -2.43 14.59
CA THR A 99 29.46 -2.80 16.00
C THR A 99 28.97 -1.68 16.92
N PHE A 100 28.03 -2.03 17.79
CA PHE A 100 27.45 -1.18 18.82
C PHE A 100 28.12 -1.46 20.18
N LEU A 101 28.00 -0.52 21.12
CA LEU A 101 28.36 -0.71 22.53
C LEU A 101 29.81 -1.14 22.79
N GLU A 102 30.75 -0.82 21.89
CA GLU A 102 32.18 -1.15 22.06
C GLU A 102 32.81 -0.45 23.28
N GLN A 103 32.27 0.71 23.67
CA GLN A 103 32.79 1.54 24.76
C GLN A 103 31.73 1.81 25.83
N PRO A 104 32.13 2.15 27.07
CA PRO A 104 31.20 2.57 28.11
C PRO A 104 30.41 3.79 27.65
N VAL A 105 29.13 3.56 27.33
CA VAL A 105 28.26 4.62 26.85
C VAL A 105 27.58 5.29 28.05
N ALA A 106 27.72 6.61 28.17
CA ALA A 106 26.97 7.40 29.15
C ALA A 106 25.46 7.14 28.95
N GLY A 107 24.77 6.62 29.98
CA GLY A 107 23.35 6.22 29.84
C GLY A 107 23.08 4.74 30.11
N THR A 108 24.04 3.86 29.79
CA THR A 108 23.82 2.40 29.77
C THR A 108 24.06 1.72 31.12
N PHE A 109 23.89 0.38 31.18
CA PHE A 109 24.29 -0.46 32.31
C PHE A 109 25.77 -0.30 32.74
N ALA A 110 26.61 0.35 31.93
CA ALA A 110 27.92 0.84 32.34
C ALA A 110 27.84 1.77 33.57
N ARG A 111 26.74 2.54 33.73
CA ARG A 111 26.44 3.33 34.95
C ARG A 111 26.33 2.48 36.21
N LEU A 112 26.06 1.18 36.06
CA LEU A 112 25.98 0.19 37.14
C LEU A 112 27.28 -0.62 37.28
N GLY A 113 28.38 -0.19 36.64
CA GLY A 113 29.67 -0.88 36.67
C GLY A 113 29.70 -2.20 35.92
N ARG A 114 28.65 -2.51 35.13
CA ARG A 114 28.59 -3.73 34.31
C ARG A 114 29.14 -3.44 32.93
N ARG A 115 30.11 -4.26 32.48
CA ARG A 115 30.57 -4.23 31.09
C ARG A 115 29.48 -4.82 30.21
N VAL A 116 28.95 -4.02 29.29
CA VAL A 116 28.02 -4.51 28.27
C VAL A 116 28.88 -5.04 27.12
N PRO A 117 28.66 -6.28 26.64
CA PRO A 117 29.39 -6.79 25.49
C PRO A 117 29.02 -5.98 24.23
N PRO A 118 29.98 -5.75 23.32
CA PRO A 118 29.68 -5.15 22.03
C PRO A 118 28.69 -6.04 21.25
N VAL A 119 27.83 -5.41 20.46
CA VAL A 119 26.86 -6.10 19.60
C VAL A 119 27.26 -5.85 18.16
N THR A 120 27.57 -6.92 17.43
CA THR A 120 27.90 -6.84 15.99
C THR A 120 26.72 -7.29 15.16
N ALA A 121 26.39 -6.53 14.11
CA ALA A 121 25.34 -6.83 13.15
C ALA A 121 25.89 -6.75 11.73
N GLY A 122 25.51 -7.71 10.87
CA GLY A 122 25.82 -7.66 9.45
C GLY A 122 24.90 -6.66 8.73
N VAL A 123 25.45 -5.85 7.84
CA VAL A 123 24.68 -4.95 6.98
C VAL A 123 24.06 -5.75 5.84
N ARG A 124 22.80 -5.46 5.55
CA ARG A 124 21.98 -6.08 4.51
C ARG A 124 21.54 -5.04 3.50
N VAL A 125 21.98 -5.23 2.26
CA VAL A 125 21.58 -4.40 1.14
C VAL A 125 20.69 -5.13 0.15
N ASP A 126 20.43 -6.42 0.36
CA ASP A 126 19.56 -7.25 -0.47
C ASP A 126 18.12 -6.73 -0.45
N LYS A 127 17.66 -6.25 0.72
CA LYS A 127 16.32 -5.74 0.93
C LYS A 127 16.20 -4.22 0.70
N VAL A 128 17.08 -3.42 1.32
CA VAL A 128 17.02 -1.95 1.24
C VAL A 128 18.42 -1.36 1.12
N PHE A 129 18.62 -0.53 0.11
CA PHE A 129 19.78 0.34 -0.04
C PHE A 129 19.33 1.61 -0.74
N VAL A 130 19.32 2.73 -0.02
CA VAL A 130 19.01 4.05 -0.59
C VAL A 130 20.27 4.88 -0.46
N CYS A 131 20.70 5.53 -1.54
CA CYS A 131 21.81 6.47 -1.54
C CYS A 131 21.32 7.77 -2.18
N SER A 132 21.49 8.91 -1.51
CA SER A 132 20.98 10.18 -2.01
C SER A 132 21.86 10.83 -3.09
N THR A 133 23.13 10.46 -3.15
CA THR A 133 23.98 10.89 -4.26
C THR A 133 23.62 10.09 -5.48
N SER A 134 23.38 10.79 -6.58
CA SER A 134 23.31 10.21 -7.92
C SER A 134 24.51 9.29 -8.08
N GLN A 135 24.36 8.09 -8.65
CA GLN A 135 25.53 7.27 -8.95
C GLN A 135 26.49 8.11 -9.81
N ALA A 136 27.53 8.66 -9.18
CA ALA A 136 28.55 9.41 -9.88
C ALA A 136 29.03 8.49 -10.98
N ALA A 137 28.87 8.91 -12.24
CA ALA A 137 29.40 8.20 -13.38
C ALA A 137 30.85 7.81 -13.02
N PRO A 138 31.22 6.52 -13.12
CA PRO A 138 32.39 5.96 -12.44
C PRO A 138 33.57 6.90 -12.62
N ARG A 139 34.02 7.52 -11.50
CA ARG A 139 35.11 8.50 -11.46
C ARG A 139 36.21 7.95 -12.37
N ARG A 140 36.43 8.60 -13.52
CA ARG A 140 37.51 8.26 -14.45
C ARG A 140 38.77 8.19 -13.61
N ALA A 141 39.26 6.97 -13.38
CA ALA A 141 40.45 6.71 -12.59
C ALA A 141 41.53 7.70 -13.02
N ALA A 142 42.06 8.42 -12.03
CA ALA A 142 43.04 9.48 -12.18
C ALA A 142 44.08 9.09 -13.25
N ARG A 143 44.10 9.84 -14.36
CA ARG A 143 45.17 9.76 -15.34
C ARG A 143 46.44 10.24 -14.67
N ALA A 144 47.26 9.28 -14.24
CA ALA A 144 48.67 9.51 -13.98
C ALA A 144 49.33 10.06 -15.25
N ALA A 145 50.08 11.14 -15.04
CA ALA A 145 50.97 11.89 -15.92
C ALA A 145 51.37 11.27 -17.27
N GLU A 146 51.27 12.05 -18.35
CA GLU A 146 52.35 12.25 -19.34
C GLU A 146 52.10 13.49 -20.24
N PRO A 147 53.15 14.06 -20.88
CA PRO A 147 53.23 15.49 -21.19
C PRO A 147 52.79 15.91 -22.60
N THR A 148 52.42 17.19 -22.69
CA THR A 148 52.31 18.09 -23.86
C THR A 148 52.72 17.56 -25.24
N PHE A 149 51.80 17.59 -26.21
CA PHE A 149 52.05 18.09 -27.57
C PHE A 149 50.78 18.60 -28.27
N SER A 150 51.02 19.44 -29.26
CA SER A 150 50.20 20.46 -29.92
C SER A 150 49.17 19.99 -30.96
N ALA A 151 48.16 20.86 -31.16
CA ALA A 151 47.42 21.19 -32.39
C ALA A 151 46.28 20.30 -32.94
N ALA A 152 45.08 20.88 -32.84
CA ALA A 152 44.08 21.12 -33.88
C ALA A 152 43.58 19.95 -34.76
N THR A 153 42.29 19.58 -34.62
CA THR A 153 41.31 19.57 -35.72
C THR A 153 39.87 19.26 -35.25
N MET A 154 38.92 19.94 -35.90
CA MET A 154 37.51 19.58 -36.18
C MET A 154 36.48 19.42 -35.03
N ARG A 155 35.74 20.53 -34.85
CA ARG A 155 34.27 20.66 -35.04
C ARG A 155 33.63 19.46 -35.75
N GLU A 156 32.58 18.86 -35.14
CA GLU A 156 31.25 18.54 -35.72
C GLU A 156 30.51 17.48 -34.87
N ASN A 157 29.18 17.66 -34.73
CA ASN A 157 28.17 16.76 -34.14
C ASN A 157 27.97 16.68 -32.62
N ARG A 158 27.09 17.56 -32.09
CA ARG A 158 26.04 17.19 -31.12
C ARG A 158 24.96 18.27 -30.99
N ARG A 159 24.00 18.26 -31.93
CA ARG A 159 22.63 18.74 -31.74
C ARG A 159 21.72 17.56 -32.05
N MET A 160 21.09 16.99 -31.04
CA MET A 160 19.83 16.23 -31.13
C MET A 160 19.41 15.84 -29.71
N PHE A 161 18.12 16.02 -29.44
CA PHE A 161 17.36 15.76 -28.20
C PHE A 161 17.22 16.92 -27.21
N ALA A 162 16.55 17.98 -27.68
CA ALA A 162 15.68 18.81 -26.84
C ALA A 162 14.62 19.48 -27.72
N MET A 163 13.61 18.74 -28.16
CA MET A 163 12.31 19.26 -28.62
C MET A 163 11.33 18.09 -28.74
N ASN A 164 10.45 17.93 -27.75
CA ASN A 164 9.12 17.35 -27.95
C ASN A 164 8.27 17.54 -26.69
N ARG A 165 7.80 18.76 -26.48
CA ARG A 165 6.62 19.01 -25.63
C ARG A 165 5.98 20.33 -26.02
N GLU A 166 5.31 20.33 -27.17
CA GLU A 166 4.24 21.28 -27.49
C GLU A 166 3.62 20.84 -28.83
N ASN A 167 2.52 20.09 -28.75
CA ASN A 167 1.55 19.92 -29.83
C ASN A 167 0.37 19.13 -29.27
N LEU A 168 -0.59 19.82 -28.68
CA LEU A 168 -2.02 19.53 -28.80
C LEU A 168 -2.78 20.67 -28.13
N LEU A 169 -3.32 21.59 -28.93
CA LEU A 169 -4.58 22.32 -28.71
C LEU A 169 -4.69 23.43 -29.75
N HIS A 170 -5.30 23.12 -30.89
CA HIS A 170 -6.07 24.09 -31.65
C HIS A 170 -7.12 23.38 -32.49
N ALA A 171 -8.37 23.48 -32.05
CA ALA A 171 -9.54 23.43 -32.92
C ALA A 171 -10.50 24.54 -32.45
N ASP A 172 -10.54 25.60 -33.25
CA ASP A 172 -11.71 26.38 -33.65
C ASP A 172 -12.73 26.82 -32.59
N TYR A 173 -12.79 28.14 -32.31
CA TYR A 173 -13.97 28.97 -32.62
C TYR A 173 -13.69 30.47 -32.31
N GLY A 174 -13.93 31.32 -33.31
CA GLY A 174 -14.68 32.57 -33.12
C GLY A 174 -13.95 33.84 -32.69
N ASP A 175 -13.29 34.47 -33.66
CA ASP A 175 -13.48 35.88 -34.05
C ASP A 175 -14.04 36.88 -33.00
N SER A 176 -13.17 37.75 -32.46
CA SER A 176 -13.56 39.14 -32.18
C SER A 176 -12.34 40.06 -32.16
N MET A 177 -12.31 40.96 -33.13
CA MET A 177 -11.42 42.10 -33.22
C MET A 177 -11.54 43.04 -32.01
N LEU A 178 -10.42 43.62 -31.57
CA LEU A 178 -10.10 45.05 -31.76
C LEU A 178 -8.84 45.49 -30.98
N SER A 179 -7.85 45.94 -31.77
CA SER A 179 -6.99 47.12 -31.60
C SER A 179 -6.38 47.48 -30.24
N GLY A 180 -5.05 47.63 -30.24
CA GLY A 180 -4.33 48.49 -29.31
C GLY A 180 -2.84 48.48 -29.60
N ALA A 181 -2.36 49.54 -30.26
CA ALA A 181 -1.01 49.71 -30.77
C ALA A 181 0.03 50.08 -29.70
N SER A 182 1.31 50.04 -30.13
CA SER A 182 2.51 50.72 -29.61
C SER A 182 3.02 50.20 -28.25
N ASP A 183 4.28 49.82 -28.08
CA ASP A 183 5.48 50.60 -28.37
C ASP A 183 6.72 49.73 -28.62
N ASP A 184 7.54 50.24 -29.53
CA ASP A 184 8.82 49.74 -30.00
C ASP A 184 9.96 50.15 -29.04
N GLU A 185 10.94 49.27 -28.95
CA GLU A 185 12.38 49.56 -28.80
C GLU A 185 12.85 50.44 -27.64
N MET A 186 13.04 49.81 -26.48
CA MET A 186 14.14 50.18 -25.57
C MET A 186 14.43 49.01 -24.64
N TYR A 187 15.68 48.49 -24.64
CA TYR A 187 16.43 47.83 -23.55
C TYR A 187 17.43 46.83 -24.14
N GLU A 188 18.59 47.38 -24.53
CA GLU A 188 19.80 46.63 -24.86
C GLU A 188 20.81 46.98 -23.74
N TYR A 189 20.60 46.44 -22.52
CA TYR A 189 21.49 46.67 -21.36
C TYR A 189 21.55 45.51 -20.32
N GLU A 190 21.02 44.31 -20.62
CA GLU A 190 21.01 43.19 -19.65
C GLU A 190 22.10 42.12 -19.85
N TYR A 191 23.01 42.27 -20.82
CA TYR A 191 23.98 41.21 -21.13
C TYR A 191 25.23 41.15 -20.23
N GLU A 192 25.48 42.12 -19.35
CA GLU A 192 26.68 42.12 -18.50
C GLU A 192 26.43 41.60 -17.07
N GLU A 193 25.20 41.60 -16.53
CA GLU A 193 24.89 40.99 -15.22
C GLU A 193 24.79 39.44 -15.29
N GLU A 194 24.42 38.87 -16.45
CA GLU A 194 24.37 37.41 -16.63
C GLU A 194 25.76 36.74 -16.70
N GLU A 195 26.85 37.47 -17.01
CA GLU A 195 28.21 36.89 -17.01
C GLU A 195 28.82 36.85 -15.61
N GLU A 196 28.56 37.84 -14.74
CA GLU A 196 29.02 37.79 -13.33
C GLU A 196 28.25 36.74 -12.50
N GLU A 197 26.93 36.55 -12.71
CA GLU A 197 26.19 35.45 -12.07
C GLU A 197 26.68 34.07 -12.56
N ARG A 198 27.19 33.96 -13.79
CA ARG A 198 27.72 32.71 -14.34
C ARG A 198 29.12 32.35 -13.82
N GLU A 199 29.95 33.34 -13.48
CA GLU A 199 31.26 33.09 -12.86
C GLU A 199 31.15 32.69 -11.38
N GLU A 200 30.16 33.22 -10.63
CA GLU A 200 29.87 32.74 -9.26
C GLU A 200 29.30 31.31 -9.24
N GLU A 201 28.54 30.89 -10.27
CA GLU A 201 28.03 29.51 -10.39
C GLU A 201 29.13 28.47 -10.70
N GLU A 202 30.25 28.85 -11.34
CA GLU A 202 31.34 27.90 -11.63
C GLU A 202 32.23 27.61 -10.40
N GLU A 203 32.34 28.50 -9.42
CA GLU A 203 33.11 28.25 -8.18
C GLU A 203 32.40 27.29 -7.20
N ASP A 204 31.07 27.13 -7.29
CA ASP A 204 30.31 26.16 -6.49
C ASP A 204 30.31 24.73 -7.08
N ALA A 205 30.88 24.53 -8.28
CA ALA A 205 30.87 23.25 -8.99
C ALA A 205 31.73 22.13 -8.36
N ASP A 206 32.58 22.47 -7.38
CA ASP A 206 33.40 21.53 -6.63
C ASP A 206 32.81 21.17 -5.25
N GLU A 207 31.59 21.61 -4.90
CA GLU A 207 30.89 21.11 -3.71
C GLU A 207 30.61 19.60 -3.89
N GLU A 208 31.53 18.78 -3.37
CA GLU A 208 31.46 17.31 -3.41
C GLU A 208 30.07 16.86 -2.97
N GLU A 209 29.39 16.06 -3.80
CA GLU A 209 27.97 15.71 -3.63
C GLU A 209 27.72 15.11 -2.23
N LEU A 210 27.27 15.95 -1.30
CA LEU A 210 26.98 15.55 0.07
C LEU A 210 25.73 14.68 0.05
N GLY A 211 25.84 13.46 0.56
CA GLY A 211 24.68 12.58 0.63
C GLY A 211 24.67 11.61 1.78
N TYR A 212 23.59 10.85 1.84
CA TYR A 212 23.31 9.87 2.88
C TYR A 212 23.01 8.50 2.28
N THR A 213 23.18 7.48 3.10
CA THR A 213 22.81 6.10 2.79
C THR A 213 21.91 5.53 3.87
N LEU A 214 20.85 4.83 3.46
CA LEU A 214 19.93 4.07 4.30
C LEU A 214 20.07 2.57 3.99
N THR A 215 20.37 1.74 4.99
CA THR A 215 20.54 0.28 4.83
C THR A 215 19.88 -0.50 5.97
N LEU A 216 19.72 -1.82 5.82
CA LEU A 216 19.31 -2.70 6.92
C LEU A 216 20.51 -3.35 7.60
N CYS A 217 20.32 -3.85 8.82
CA CYS A 217 21.25 -4.73 9.51
C CYS A 217 20.53 -5.82 10.30
N ASP A 218 21.16 -6.98 10.49
CA ASP A 218 20.57 -8.08 11.26
C ASP A 218 21.01 -8.02 12.74
N LEU A 219 20.09 -7.64 13.62
CA LEU A 219 20.35 -7.63 15.06
C LEU A 219 20.00 -8.99 15.68
N LYS A 220 21.01 -9.72 16.16
CA LYS A 220 20.78 -10.97 16.88
C LYS A 220 20.29 -10.70 18.31
N PRO A 221 19.21 -11.36 18.78
CA PRO A 221 18.78 -11.27 20.17
C PRO A 221 19.91 -11.72 21.10
N LEU A 222 20.05 -11.05 22.25
CA LEU A 222 21.17 -11.25 23.17
C LEU A 222 21.03 -12.49 24.09
N GLU A 223 20.14 -13.44 23.76
CA GLU A 223 19.69 -14.52 24.66
C GLU A 223 20.79 -15.51 25.06
N GLU A 224 21.74 -15.80 24.19
CA GLU A 224 22.68 -16.91 24.41
C GLU A 224 23.84 -16.57 25.34
N VAL A 225 24.18 -15.29 25.51
CA VAL A 225 25.45 -14.91 26.18
C VAL A 225 25.33 -14.92 27.70
N TRP A 226 24.13 -14.71 28.26
CA TRP A 226 23.96 -14.57 29.72
C TRP A 226 23.71 -15.89 30.46
N GLN A 227 23.53 -17.02 29.75
CA GLN A 227 23.34 -18.33 30.37
C GLN A 227 24.66 -19.02 30.76
N GLY A 228 25.82 -18.46 30.42
CA GLY A 228 27.13 -19.00 30.77
C GLY A 228 27.73 -18.41 32.06
N HIS A 229 27.95 -19.27 33.07
CA HIS A 229 28.80 -19.04 34.26
C HIS A 229 28.19 -18.36 35.50
N ALA A 230 27.04 -18.85 35.96
CA ALA A 230 26.85 -18.98 37.42
C ALA A 230 27.61 -20.24 37.92
N SER A 231 28.93 -20.27 37.74
CA SER A 231 29.77 -21.29 38.37
C SER A 231 29.71 -21.06 39.87
N GLN A 232 29.11 -21.99 40.60
CA GLN A 232 29.19 -22.05 42.06
C GLN A 232 30.66 -21.96 42.48
N SER A 233 31.00 -20.84 43.11
CA SER A 233 32.21 -20.71 43.92
C SER A 233 32.09 -21.71 45.09
N THR A 234 32.60 -22.93 44.87
CA THR A 234 32.90 -23.89 45.94
C THR A 234 34.39 -23.82 46.22
N LEU A 235 34.72 -23.42 47.44
CA LEU A 235 36.07 -23.47 48.01
C LEU A 235 36.62 -24.91 47.96
N PRO A 236 37.93 -25.12 47.77
CA PRO A 236 38.51 -26.45 47.66
C PRO A 236 38.67 -27.10 49.04
N PRO A 237 38.34 -28.40 49.23
CA PRO A 237 38.85 -29.17 50.34
C PRO A 237 40.17 -29.85 49.96
N LEU A 238 41.09 -29.84 50.94
CA LEU A 238 42.37 -30.52 50.90
C LEU A 238 42.26 -32.04 50.67
N HIS A 239 43.30 -32.56 50.02
CA HIS A 239 43.64 -33.97 49.78
C HIS A 239 43.38 -34.95 50.94
N GLY A 240 42.95 -36.16 50.57
CA GLY A 240 43.03 -37.38 51.39
C GLY A 240 42.69 -38.66 50.61
N ALA A 241 43.75 -39.36 50.19
CA ALA A 241 43.90 -40.73 49.69
C ALA A 241 42.69 -41.71 49.56
N SER A 242 42.73 -42.51 48.48
CA SER A 242 42.74 -43.99 48.47
C SER A 242 41.73 -44.69 47.52
N ALA A 243 42.30 -45.56 46.68
CA ALA A 243 41.77 -46.81 46.10
C ALA A 243 40.81 -46.79 44.87
N SER A 244 41.28 -47.54 43.88
CA SER A 244 40.78 -48.04 42.59
C SER A 244 39.54 -48.97 42.64
N PRO A 245 39.14 -49.69 41.55
CA PRO A 245 38.75 -49.30 40.17
C PRO A 245 37.43 -50.04 39.72
N PHE A 246 37.15 -50.06 38.40
CA PHE A 246 36.09 -50.78 37.64
C PHE A 246 34.72 -50.05 37.53
N SER A 247 33.94 -50.08 36.44
CA SER A 247 34.10 -50.51 35.04
C SER A 247 32.78 -50.22 34.29
N THR A 248 32.89 -49.95 32.99
CA THR A 248 31.98 -50.36 31.87
C THR A 248 30.51 -49.91 31.73
N SER A 249 30.23 -49.52 30.47
CA SER A 249 29.11 -49.86 29.56
C SER A 249 27.76 -49.13 29.62
N LEU A 250 27.50 -48.29 28.58
CA LEU A 250 26.56 -48.47 27.44
C LEU A 250 25.05 -48.83 27.69
N PRO A 251 24.14 -48.57 26.72
CA PRO A 251 22.80 -47.96 26.84
C PRO A 251 21.68 -49.01 26.58
N PRO A 252 20.59 -48.79 25.80
CA PRO A 252 19.56 -47.73 25.64
C PRO A 252 18.13 -48.31 25.91
N LEU A 253 17.05 -47.56 25.64
CA LEU A 253 15.86 -47.97 24.85
C LEU A 253 14.55 -47.27 25.25
N ASP A 254 13.86 -46.82 24.21
CA ASP A 254 12.42 -46.84 23.90
C ASP A 254 11.38 -46.60 24.99
N HIS A 255 10.40 -45.74 24.68
CA HIS A 255 9.03 -46.23 24.45
C HIS A 255 8.14 -45.20 23.72
N SER A 256 7.18 -45.80 23.04
CA SER A 256 6.34 -45.30 21.96
C SER A 256 4.94 -44.86 22.41
N TYR A 257 4.27 -44.11 21.52
CA TYR A 257 2.82 -43.96 21.33
C TYR A 257 1.93 -43.54 22.51
N THR A 258 1.18 -42.44 22.34
CA THR A 258 -0.29 -42.53 22.40
C THR A 258 -0.97 -41.37 21.66
N VAL A 259 -1.85 -41.74 20.73
CA VAL A 259 -2.85 -40.87 20.09
C VAL A 259 -4.06 -40.77 21.02
N GLY A 260 -4.59 -39.56 21.21
CA GLY A 260 -5.80 -39.31 21.99
C GLY A 260 -6.58 -38.14 21.41
N SER A 261 -7.55 -38.47 20.54
CA SER A 261 -8.72 -37.64 20.23
C SER A 261 -9.56 -37.43 21.50
N VAL A 262 -10.21 -36.27 21.64
CA VAL A 262 -11.59 -36.14 22.15
C VAL A 262 -12.07 -34.67 22.07
N THR A 263 -13.38 -34.62 21.88
CA THR A 263 -14.37 -33.63 21.47
C THR A 263 -14.67 -32.46 22.42
N SER A 264 -15.16 -31.36 21.81
CA SER A 264 -16.40 -30.61 22.09
C SER A 264 -16.99 -30.60 23.51
N GLY A 265 -17.31 -29.38 23.99
CA GLY A 265 -18.21 -29.17 25.12
C GLY A 265 -18.51 -27.70 25.40
N CYS A 266 -19.56 -27.17 24.76
CA CYS A 266 -20.20 -25.90 25.08
C CYS A 266 -20.99 -26.02 26.41
N SER A 267 -20.95 -25.01 27.27
CA SER A 267 -21.98 -24.78 28.30
C SER A 267 -21.98 -23.33 28.79
N THR A 268 -23.17 -22.76 28.73
CA THR A 268 -23.66 -21.48 29.25
C THR A 268 -23.81 -21.50 30.77
N ALA A 269 -23.64 -20.35 31.44
CA ALA A 269 -24.48 -19.93 32.57
C ALA A 269 -24.13 -18.51 33.07
N ALA A 270 -25.20 -17.76 33.33
CA ALA A 270 -25.25 -16.39 33.84
C ALA A 270 -24.96 -16.28 35.36
N GLY A 271 -24.57 -15.08 35.82
CA GLY A 271 -24.70 -14.72 37.24
C GLY A 271 -23.94 -13.47 37.72
N GLY A 272 -24.62 -12.32 37.75
CA GLY A 272 -24.63 -11.36 38.88
C GLY A 272 -23.42 -10.41 39.13
N PRO A 273 -23.66 -9.12 39.43
CA PRO A 273 -22.59 -8.12 39.56
C PRO A 273 -22.07 -7.99 41.00
N VAL A 274 -20.74 -8.00 41.17
CA VAL A 274 -20.08 -7.61 42.43
C VAL A 274 -19.23 -6.37 42.17
N ARG A 275 -19.63 -5.26 42.79
CA ARG A 275 -18.84 -4.02 42.89
C ARG A 275 -17.58 -4.30 43.71
N THR A 276 -16.41 -4.08 43.12
CA THR A 276 -15.14 -4.10 43.83
C THR A 276 -14.38 -2.81 43.52
N VAL A 277 -13.85 -2.21 44.57
CA VAL A 277 -13.19 -0.90 44.63
C VAL A 277 -11.87 -0.94 43.85
N ASN A 278 -11.73 -0.06 42.85
CA ASN A 278 -10.52 0.06 42.05
C ASN A 278 -9.38 0.69 42.87
N THR A 279 -8.39 -0.13 43.19
CA THR A 279 -7.06 0.31 43.61
C THR A 279 -6.25 0.53 42.34
N VAL A 280 -5.60 1.70 42.21
CA VAL A 280 -4.79 2.08 41.05
C VAL A 280 -3.58 1.14 40.96
N ASN A 281 -3.71 0.08 40.15
CA ASN A 281 -2.61 -0.75 39.72
C ASN A 281 -1.91 -0.07 38.54
N THR A 282 -0.70 0.41 38.78
CA THR A 282 0.29 0.63 37.73
C THR A 282 0.52 -0.72 37.06
N SER A 283 0.02 -0.87 35.84
CA SER A 283 0.16 -2.07 35.02
C SER A 283 1.64 -2.28 34.66
N ASN A 284 2.33 -3.05 35.50
CA ASN A 284 3.51 -3.79 35.07
C ASN A 284 3.06 -4.80 34.01
N SER A 285 3.09 -4.40 32.74
CA SER A 285 3.02 -5.33 31.61
C SER A 285 4.25 -6.24 31.68
N SER A 286 4.03 -7.44 32.21
CA SER A 286 5.01 -8.52 32.30
C SER A 286 5.25 -9.18 30.94
N SER A 287 5.46 -8.38 29.89
CA SER A 287 6.12 -8.88 28.69
C SER A 287 7.60 -9.00 29.04
N ASN A 288 8.04 -10.21 29.41
CA ASN A 288 9.45 -10.62 29.39
C ASN A 288 9.99 -10.66 27.95
N GLY A 289 9.56 -9.72 27.11
CA GLY A 289 10.08 -9.52 25.76
C GLY A 289 11.55 -9.16 25.89
N LEU A 290 12.36 -9.86 25.13
CA LEU A 290 13.80 -9.66 25.03
C LEU A 290 14.07 -8.22 24.65
N LYS A 291 14.35 -7.38 25.65
CA LYS A 291 14.74 -6.01 25.41
C LYS A 291 16.09 -6.03 24.75
N LEU A 292 16.13 -5.72 23.46
CA LEU A 292 17.37 -5.39 22.77
C LEU A 292 18.09 -4.31 23.61
N PRO A 293 19.41 -4.44 23.83
CA PRO A 293 20.15 -3.48 24.64
C PRO A 293 20.31 -2.12 23.94
N ILE A 294 19.88 -2.01 22.68
CA ILE A 294 20.03 -0.84 21.83
C ILE A 294 18.66 -0.29 21.49
N LYS A 295 18.39 0.94 21.94
CA LYS A 295 17.26 1.77 21.53
C LYS A 295 17.68 2.56 20.28
N PRO A 296 16.86 2.57 19.21
CA PRO A 296 17.14 3.38 18.03
C PRO A 296 17.02 4.88 18.35
N LEU A 297 17.75 5.72 17.59
CA LEU A 297 17.58 7.18 17.57
C LEU A 297 16.47 7.53 16.55
N PRO A 298 15.23 7.81 16.99
CA PRO A 298 14.12 8.01 16.06
C PRO A 298 14.36 9.23 15.18
N LEU A 299 13.95 9.13 13.92
CA LEU A 299 13.90 10.29 13.03
C LEU A 299 12.82 11.28 13.51
N PRO A 300 13.10 12.59 13.55
CA PRO A 300 12.10 13.58 13.89
C PRO A 300 11.05 13.67 12.79
N LEU A 301 9.78 13.50 13.17
CA LEU A 301 8.65 13.58 12.24
C LEU A 301 8.03 14.98 12.16
N LEU A 302 8.23 15.84 13.16
CA LEU A 302 7.76 17.23 13.13
C LEU A 302 8.92 18.13 12.73
N LEU A 303 9.14 18.28 11.44
CA LEU A 303 10.29 19.02 10.91
C LEU A 303 10.21 20.50 11.28
N SER A 304 8.98 21.04 11.41
CA SER A 304 8.71 22.37 11.97
C SER A 304 9.20 22.57 13.42
N ARG A 305 9.44 21.51 14.20
CA ARG A 305 9.99 21.61 15.57
C ARG A 305 11.51 21.66 15.62
N ILE A 306 12.18 21.29 14.52
CA ILE A 306 13.64 21.37 14.41
C ILE A 306 13.99 22.83 14.21
N ALA A 307 14.77 23.41 15.13
CA ALA A 307 15.19 24.79 15.01
C ALA A 307 16.03 24.98 13.73
N PRO A 308 15.78 26.03 12.92
CA PRO A 308 16.64 26.33 11.79
C PRO A 308 18.07 26.58 12.29
N VAL A 309 19.03 25.91 11.67
CA VAL A 309 20.46 26.06 11.98
C VAL A 309 20.93 27.45 11.54
N ARG A 310 21.70 28.12 12.39
CA ARG A 310 22.26 29.45 12.14
C ARG A 310 23.78 29.43 12.26
N VAL A 311 24.42 30.33 11.54
CA VAL A 311 25.86 30.59 11.72
C VAL A 311 26.12 31.00 13.17
N GLY A 312 27.13 30.40 13.79
CA GLY A 312 27.47 30.59 15.19
C GLY A 312 26.78 29.62 16.15
N ASP A 313 25.81 28.82 15.71
CA ASP A 313 25.23 27.78 16.55
C ASP A 313 26.29 26.73 16.96
N HIS A 314 26.12 26.17 18.15
CA HIS A 314 26.98 25.12 18.67
C HIS A 314 26.26 23.78 18.60
N HIS A 315 26.89 22.79 17.98
CA HIS A 315 26.35 21.44 17.85
C HIS A 315 27.29 20.40 18.45
N LEU A 316 26.71 19.39 19.08
CA LEU A 316 27.41 18.19 19.54
C LEU A 316 27.37 17.11 18.46
N MET A 317 28.54 16.66 18.03
CA MET A 317 28.73 15.53 17.13
C MET A 317 29.17 14.29 17.91
N ILE A 318 28.62 13.14 17.57
CA ILE A 318 29.09 11.84 18.08
C ILE A 318 29.68 11.05 16.92
N THR A 319 30.97 10.80 16.94
CA THR A 319 31.67 10.12 15.84
C THR A 319 32.69 9.13 16.38
N HIS A 320 33.29 8.31 15.51
CA HIS A 320 34.49 7.56 15.83
C HIS A 320 35.73 8.25 15.26
N ILE A 321 36.85 8.25 15.99
CA ILE A 321 38.17 8.66 15.50
C ILE A 321 38.98 7.41 15.20
N ASN A 322 39.75 7.45 14.12
CA ASN A 322 40.60 6.35 13.66
C ASN A 322 39.83 5.03 13.54
N GLY A 323 38.51 5.11 13.27
CA GLY A 323 37.63 3.96 13.21
C GLY A 323 37.74 3.03 14.42
N THR A 324 37.94 3.54 15.64
CA THR A 324 38.08 2.72 16.86
C THR A 324 37.51 3.36 18.12
N GLU A 325 37.72 4.65 18.35
CA GLU A 325 37.31 5.32 19.59
C GLU A 325 36.14 6.27 19.36
N ARG A 326 35.13 6.25 20.23
CA ARG A 326 34.01 7.18 20.14
C ARG A 326 34.39 8.54 20.74
N HIS A 327 34.18 9.59 19.97
CA HIS A 327 34.41 10.96 20.35
C HIS A 327 33.14 11.80 20.35
N TYR A 328 33.12 12.75 21.27
CA TYR A 328 32.09 13.76 21.43
C TYR A 328 32.73 15.12 21.16
N VAL A 329 32.28 15.81 20.12
CA VAL A 329 32.91 17.05 19.67
C VAL A 329 31.85 18.15 19.58
N VAL A 330 32.11 19.27 20.23
CA VAL A 330 31.28 20.47 20.06
C VAL A 330 31.90 21.36 19.00
N GLN A 331 31.19 21.56 17.89
CA GLN A 331 31.62 22.41 16.78
C GLN A 331 30.71 23.62 16.62
N THR A 332 31.27 24.71 16.10
CA THR A 332 30.52 25.93 15.75
C THR A 332 30.15 25.89 14.27
N VAL A 333 28.91 26.21 13.94
CA VAL A 333 28.46 26.34 12.54
C VAL A 333 29.10 27.56 11.90
N LYS A 334 29.83 27.36 10.80
CA LYS A 334 30.56 28.36 10.02
C LYS A 334 29.72 28.92 8.87
N LYS A 335 29.14 28.05 8.05
CA LYS A 335 28.29 28.38 6.89
C LYS A 335 27.02 27.55 6.98
N VAL A 336 25.88 28.10 6.56
CA VAL A 336 24.61 27.38 6.48
C VAL A 336 24.15 27.43 5.02
N GLY A 337 23.99 26.26 4.41
CA GLY A 337 23.38 26.09 3.10
C GLY A 337 21.90 25.71 3.21
N LYS A 338 21.32 25.29 2.10
CA LYS A 338 19.90 24.89 2.01
C LYS A 338 19.62 23.59 2.78
N ASP A 339 20.43 22.57 2.52
CA ASP A 339 20.25 21.20 3.03
C ASP A 339 21.41 20.72 3.89
N SER A 340 22.40 21.59 4.12
CA SER A 340 23.60 21.29 4.88
C SER A 340 24.16 22.52 5.59
N CYS A 341 25.11 22.31 6.50
CA CYS A 341 25.95 23.36 7.06
C CYS A 341 27.42 22.94 7.10
N GLU A 342 28.33 23.91 7.10
CA GLU A 342 29.77 23.73 7.30
C GLU A 342 30.13 24.14 8.74
N TYR A 343 31.10 23.47 9.35
CA TYR A 343 31.57 23.75 10.71
C TYR A 343 32.99 24.32 10.75
N GLU A 344 33.29 25.10 11.79
CA GLU A 344 34.66 25.51 12.12
C GLU A 344 35.48 24.29 12.60
N PHE A 345 36.20 23.67 11.68
CA PHE A 345 37.07 22.54 11.98
C PHE A 345 38.43 23.01 12.53
N PHE A 346 38.76 22.60 13.75
CA PHE A 346 39.94 23.14 14.48
C PHE A 346 41.14 22.19 14.54
N ASP A 347 40.99 20.93 14.11
CA ASP A 347 42.07 19.93 14.25
C ASP A 347 42.27 19.09 12.98
N PRO A 348 43.11 19.56 12.04
CA PRO A 348 43.49 18.82 10.83
C PRO A 348 44.15 17.47 11.11
N SER A 349 44.65 17.26 12.33
CA SER A 349 45.31 16.00 12.69
C SER A 349 44.35 14.91 13.16
N SER A 350 43.09 15.27 13.41
CA SER A 350 42.05 14.33 13.82
C SER A 350 41.25 13.86 12.59
N GLU A 351 41.51 12.63 12.16
CA GLU A 351 40.66 11.92 11.18
C GLU A 351 39.37 11.47 11.89
N PHE A 352 38.33 12.31 11.89
CA PHE A 352 37.01 11.86 12.35
C PHE A 352 36.30 11.11 11.23
N SER A 353 35.52 10.11 11.64
CA SER A 353 34.73 9.30 10.74
C SER A 353 33.43 10.04 10.34
N SER A 354 33.01 9.92 9.09
CA SER A 354 31.69 10.38 8.63
C SER A 354 30.56 9.50 9.18
N GLY A 355 29.31 9.99 9.14
CA GLY A 355 28.10 9.25 9.49
C GLY A 355 27.63 9.33 10.94
N GLY A 356 28.26 10.16 11.77
CA GLY A 356 27.86 10.41 13.17
C GLY A 356 26.64 11.31 13.31
N PRO A 357 25.81 11.19 14.36
CA PRO A 357 24.68 12.11 14.58
C PRO A 357 25.15 13.47 15.10
N ILE A 358 24.40 14.51 14.73
CA ILE A 358 24.58 15.91 15.16
C ILE A 358 23.38 16.33 16.00
N PHE A 359 23.64 16.90 17.18
CA PHE A 359 22.62 17.43 18.08
C PHE A 359 22.84 18.92 18.35
N ASP A 360 21.77 19.69 18.48
CA ASP A 360 21.87 21.07 18.95
C ASP A 360 22.09 21.14 20.48
N MET A 361 22.27 22.36 21.00
CA MET A 361 22.41 22.60 22.44
C MET A 361 21.16 22.21 23.27
N ARG A 362 20.00 22.03 22.63
CA ARG A 362 18.76 21.58 23.26
C ARG A 362 18.69 20.05 23.32
N GLY A 363 19.53 19.35 22.56
CA GLY A 363 19.55 17.90 22.41
C GLY A 363 18.68 17.40 21.26
N ASP A 364 18.18 18.31 20.42
CA ASP A 364 17.40 17.94 19.24
C ASP A 364 18.31 17.34 18.18
N PHE A 365 17.85 16.29 17.50
CA PHE A 365 18.61 15.65 16.42
C PHE A 365 18.53 16.54 15.17
N VAL A 366 19.67 17.10 14.73
CA VAL A 366 19.73 18.13 13.67
C VAL A 366 20.17 17.55 12.33
N GLY A 367 21.03 16.53 12.33
CA GLY A 367 21.64 16.06 11.09
C GLY A 367 22.66 14.95 11.25
N VAL A 368 23.31 14.61 10.14
CA VAL A 368 24.37 13.60 10.07
C VAL A 368 25.68 14.29 9.68
N GLN A 369 26.76 14.01 10.41
CA GLN A 369 28.09 14.54 10.15
C GLN A 369 28.70 13.88 8.93
N HIS A 370 29.26 14.69 8.03
CA HIS A 370 30.13 14.27 6.96
C HIS A 370 31.47 14.99 7.10
N GLN A 371 32.58 14.27 7.04
CA GLN A 371 33.92 14.86 6.99
C GLN A 371 34.59 14.47 5.68
N CYS A 372 35.15 15.46 4.99
CA CYS A 372 36.02 15.27 3.84
C CYS A 372 37.25 16.17 3.97
N GLY A 373 38.43 15.55 4.12
CA GLY A 373 39.69 16.28 4.34
C GLY A 373 39.61 17.21 5.55
N ASP A 374 39.89 18.49 5.31
CA ASP A 374 39.90 19.55 6.33
C ASP A 374 38.51 20.20 6.54
N HIS A 375 37.47 19.68 5.87
CA HIS A 375 36.11 20.20 5.97
C HIS A 375 35.19 19.26 6.74
N SER A 376 34.34 19.86 7.57
CA SER A 376 33.30 19.18 8.35
C SER A 376 31.96 19.77 7.99
N TYR A 377 31.06 18.92 7.52
CA TYR A 377 29.72 19.26 7.09
C TYR A 377 28.68 18.54 7.95
N GLY A 378 27.47 19.09 7.99
CA GLY A 378 26.29 18.46 8.57
C GLY A 378 25.16 18.46 7.57
N ILE A 379 24.64 17.28 7.23
CA ILE A 379 23.48 17.12 6.36
C ILE A 379 22.23 17.19 7.22
N PHE A 380 21.28 18.08 6.91
CA PHE A 380 20.11 18.30 7.75
C PHE A 380 19.17 17.11 7.75
N ILE A 381 18.76 16.69 8.95
CA ILE A 381 17.84 15.56 9.12
C ILE A 381 16.46 15.87 8.54
N SER A 382 16.05 17.14 8.53
CA SER A 382 14.79 17.57 7.92
C SER A 382 14.80 17.34 6.40
N SER A 383 15.92 17.62 5.74
CA SER A 383 16.11 17.35 4.31
C SER A 383 16.15 15.84 4.03
N ILE A 384 16.84 15.06 4.88
CA ILE A 384 16.85 13.58 4.79
C ILE A 384 15.44 13.01 4.92
N VAL A 385 14.67 13.39 5.95
CA VAL A 385 13.31 12.87 6.19
C VAL A 385 12.38 13.24 5.04
N ARG A 386 12.43 14.47 4.54
CA ARG A 386 11.66 14.86 3.33
C ARG A 386 12.07 14.00 2.14
N HIS A 387 13.35 13.82 1.89
CA HIS A 387 13.81 13.00 0.76
C HIS A 387 13.33 11.55 0.89
N LEU A 388 13.42 10.95 2.09
CA LEU A 388 12.91 9.59 2.36
C LEU A 388 11.39 9.48 2.16
N PHE A 389 10.63 10.52 2.50
CA PHE A 389 9.19 10.57 2.28
C PHE A 389 8.85 10.60 0.78
N HIS A 390 9.49 11.49 0.01
CA HIS A 390 9.27 11.58 -1.44
C HIS A 390 9.75 10.34 -2.21
N LEU A 391 10.79 9.67 -1.72
CA LEU A 391 11.26 8.39 -2.25
C LEU A 391 10.40 7.19 -1.83
N ASN A 392 9.34 7.42 -1.04
CA ASN A 392 8.47 6.37 -0.56
C ASN A 392 9.17 5.30 0.30
N VAL A 393 10.24 5.64 1.01
CA VAL A 393 11.04 4.70 1.84
C VAL A 393 10.95 4.99 3.33
N LEU A 394 10.34 6.11 3.73
CA LEU A 394 10.19 6.48 5.14
C LEU A 394 9.43 5.43 5.96
N GLY A 395 8.46 4.72 5.35
CA GLY A 395 7.65 3.68 6.00
C GLY A 395 8.47 2.50 6.55
N ILE A 396 9.64 2.23 5.96
CA ILE A 396 10.58 1.20 6.43
C ILE A 396 11.03 1.50 7.88
N CYS A 397 11.07 2.78 8.27
CA CYS A 397 11.52 3.18 9.59
C CYS A 397 10.46 2.95 10.69
N ARG A 398 9.18 2.69 10.36
CA ARG A 398 8.07 2.46 11.32
C ARG A 398 8.14 3.39 12.54
N LEU A 399 8.26 4.69 12.28
CA LEU A 399 8.57 5.70 13.31
C LEU A 399 7.43 5.82 14.32
N PRO A 400 7.72 5.98 15.61
CA PRO A 400 6.70 6.00 16.64
C PRO A 400 5.80 7.24 16.53
N ILE A 401 4.49 7.02 16.52
CA ILE A 401 3.45 8.06 16.53
C ILE A 401 2.53 7.78 17.74
N VAL A 402 2.22 8.83 18.50
CA VAL A 402 1.34 8.71 19.67
C VAL A 402 -0.10 8.85 19.23
N ASP A 403 -0.83 7.75 19.27
CA ASP A 403 -2.27 7.76 19.17
C ASP A 403 -2.87 7.96 20.56
N VAL A 404 -3.08 9.21 20.96
CA VAL A 404 -3.81 9.54 22.20
C VAL A 404 -5.21 8.96 22.04
N ARG A 405 -5.59 7.93 22.81
CA ARG A 405 -6.92 7.33 22.74
C ARG A 405 -7.97 8.41 23.00
N SER A 406 -8.82 8.68 22.01
CA SER A 406 -9.88 9.68 22.08
C SER A 406 -10.90 9.35 23.19
N ASP A 407 -10.97 8.09 23.62
CA ASP A 407 -11.84 7.62 24.71
C ASP A 407 -11.61 8.33 26.05
N VAL A 408 -10.44 8.94 26.27
CA VAL A 408 -10.12 9.61 27.53
C VAL A 408 -10.45 11.11 27.53
N GLU A 409 -10.64 11.72 26.35
CA GLU A 409 -10.99 13.15 26.27
C GLU A 409 -12.40 13.46 26.81
N GLY A 410 -13.26 12.44 26.96
CA GLY A 410 -14.57 12.59 27.59
C GLY A 410 -14.61 12.52 29.13
N ASN A 411 -13.52 12.14 29.82
CA ASN A 411 -13.58 11.80 31.26
C ASN A 411 -12.36 12.25 32.10
N PHE A 412 -11.50 13.16 31.62
CA PHE A 412 -10.45 13.75 32.46
C PHE A 412 -11.06 14.78 33.43
N ASP A 413 -11.30 14.37 34.67
CA ASP A 413 -11.63 15.24 35.78
C ASP A 413 -10.39 16.08 36.16
N MET A 414 -10.30 17.29 35.61
CA MET A 414 -9.25 18.28 35.95
C MET A 414 -9.26 18.71 37.44
N GLY A 415 -10.18 18.20 38.27
CA GLY A 415 -10.24 18.45 39.71
C GLY A 415 -9.35 17.57 40.58
N ALA A 416 -8.68 16.54 40.05
CA ALA A 416 -7.82 15.65 40.83
C ALA A 416 -6.44 16.29 41.13
N ALA A 417 -6.41 17.19 42.11
CA ALA A 417 -5.17 17.77 42.63
C ALA A 417 -4.23 16.69 43.19
N VAL A 418 -2.97 16.72 42.74
CA VAL A 418 -1.88 15.90 43.30
C VAL A 418 -1.67 16.32 44.77
N PRO A 419 -1.70 15.40 45.75
CA PRO A 419 -1.47 15.77 47.15
C PRO A 419 -0.05 16.31 47.37
N ASP A 420 0.05 17.47 48.05
CA ASP A 420 1.30 18.19 48.37
C ASP A 420 2.28 17.42 49.29
N GLU A 421 1.96 16.20 49.69
CA GLU A 421 2.66 15.44 50.73
C GLU A 421 3.89 14.67 50.21
N VAL A 422 4.17 14.68 48.90
CA VAL A 422 5.29 13.94 48.30
C VAL A 422 6.61 14.74 48.30
N PHE A 423 6.63 15.99 48.78
CA PHE A 423 7.75 16.92 48.54
C PHE A 423 8.76 17.13 49.69
N ASN A 424 8.72 16.38 50.80
CA ASN A 424 9.62 16.64 51.94
C ASN A 424 10.20 15.38 52.61
N GLN A 425 11.36 14.88 52.12
CA GLN A 425 12.25 14.06 52.95
C GLN A 425 13.75 14.38 52.71
N PRO A 426 14.58 14.56 53.76
CA PRO A 426 16.02 14.81 53.66
C PRO A 426 16.85 13.53 53.79
N PHE A 427 17.93 13.39 53.02
CA PHE A 427 18.80 12.20 53.03
C PHE A 427 20.18 12.43 53.66
N HIS A 428 20.63 11.44 54.44
CA HIS A 428 21.94 11.33 55.09
C HIS A 428 23.01 10.71 54.16
N ILE A 429 24.25 11.17 54.29
CA ILE A 429 25.44 10.78 53.51
C ILE A 429 26.28 9.75 54.29
N ASN A 430 26.65 8.62 53.66
CA ASN A 430 27.96 7.97 53.88
C ASN A 430 28.33 6.87 52.83
N GLN A 431 29.53 7.05 52.26
CA GLN A 431 30.56 6.04 51.90
C GLN A 431 30.61 5.25 50.55
N ARG A 432 31.77 5.47 49.87
CA ARG A 432 32.75 4.56 49.22
C ARG A 432 32.76 4.37 47.69
N TYR A 433 34.00 4.44 47.18
CA TYR A 433 34.47 4.71 45.81
C TYR A 433 34.55 3.46 44.90
N CYS A 434 34.43 3.66 43.58
CA CYS A 434 34.88 2.73 42.54
C CYS A 434 35.44 3.53 41.36
N VAL A 435 36.68 3.21 40.93
CA VAL A 435 37.42 3.90 39.86
C VAL A 435 37.23 3.14 38.54
N LEU A 436 36.79 3.83 37.48
CA LEU A 436 36.79 3.34 36.10
C LEU A 436 37.86 4.09 35.31
N ASN A 437 38.76 3.34 34.66
CA ASN A 437 39.77 3.88 33.75
C ASN A 437 39.17 4.01 32.34
N VAL A 438 39.15 5.23 31.81
CA VAL A 438 38.86 5.55 30.41
C VAL A 438 39.99 6.47 29.94
N GLY A 439 40.90 5.94 29.11
CA GLY A 439 41.95 6.73 28.45
C GLY A 439 41.39 7.39 27.18
N ALA A 440 41.89 8.50 26.67
CA ALA A 440 42.85 9.47 27.21
C ALA A 440 42.51 10.86 26.64
N GLY A 441 42.36 11.86 27.51
CA GLY A 441 42.04 13.24 27.12
C GLY A 441 41.25 14.03 28.18
N ASP A 442 41.74 14.05 29.42
CA ASP A 442 41.43 14.92 30.56
C ASP A 442 40.15 15.78 30.52
N GLN A 443 39.07 15.28 31.15
CA GLN A 443 38.36 15.97 32.25
C GLN A 443 37.79 14.93 33.23
N LEU A 444 38.55 14.67 34.31
CA LEU A 444 38.07 13.93 35.47
C LEU A 444 37.02 14.79 36.20
N ILE A 445 35.74 14.46 36.06
CA ILE A 445 34.71 14.96 36.96
C ILE A 445 34.72 14.08 38.21
N GLU A 446 34.79 14.70 39.39
CA GLU A 446 34.60 13.97 40.64
C GLU A 446 33.21 13.35 40.65
N TYR A 447 33.14 12.06 40.97
CA TYR A 447 31.89 11.27 41.05
C TYR A 447 30.75 11.94 41.83
N GLU A 448 31.06 12.86 42.75
CA GLU A 448 30.06 13.61 43.51
C GLU A 448 29.33 14.68 42.69
N ASP A 449 29.98 15.30 41.71
CA ASP A 449 29.30 16.23 40.78
C ASP A 449 28.39 15.45 39.81
N PHE A 450 28.79 14.24 39.42
CA PHE A 450 27.93 13.30 38.69
C PHE A 450 26.69 12.88 39.51
N LYS A 451 26.84 12.71 40.83
CA LYS A 451 25.71 12.45 41.75
C LYS A 451 24.80 13.66 41.96
N ARG A 452 25.33 14.89 42.00
CA ARG A 452 24.52 16.11 42.09
C ARG A 452 23.66 16.32 40.83
N LEU A 453 24.18 15.96 39.67
CA LEU A 453 23.43 15.91 38.41
C LEU A 453 22.27 14.89 38.49
N ARG A 454 22.51 13.71 39.07
CA ARG A 454 21.49 12.65 39.29
C ARG A 454 20.27 13.10 40.11
N LEU A 455 20.43 14.05 41.03
CA LEU A 455 19.32 14.54 41.88
C LEU A 455 18.32 15.44 41.15
N ARG A 456 18.66 16.00 39.98
CA ARG A 456 17.74 16.82 39.17
C ARG A 456 16.78 15.99 38.30
N ASN A 457 17.15 14.76 37.95
CA ASN A 457 16.36 13.89 37.05
C ASN A 457 15.15 13.22 37.71
N ASN A 458 14.91 13.45 39.01
CA ASN A 458 13.72 12.94 39.71
C ASN A 458 12.52 13.90 39.68
N ILE A 459 12.62 15.05 39.00
CA ILE A 459 11.49 15.97 38.83
C ILE A 459 10.66 15.47 37.64
N HIS A 460 9.41 15.07 37.89
CA HIS A 460 8.49 14.29 37.03
C HIS A 460 8.01 14.97 35.71
N GLY A 461 8.92 15.49 34.89
CA GLY A 461 8.66 15.79 33.47
C GLY A 461 9.60 14.97 32.59
N SER A 462 9.13 14.42 31.48
CA SER A 462 10.03 13.81 30.49
C SER A 462 11.08 14.85 30.09
N THR A 463 12.34 14.60 30.44
CA THR A 463 13.47 15.47 30.08
C THR A 463 13.92 15.24 28.64
N GLN A 464 13.20 14.42 27.87
CA GLN A 464 13.56 14.15 26.48
C GLN A 464 13.41 15.42 25.63
N PRO A 465 14.37 15.68 24.74
CA PRO A 465 14.27 16.75 23.74
C PRO A 465 12.93 16.66 22.97
N PRO A 466 12.25 17.78 22.68
CA PRO A 466 10.96 17.77 22.00
C PRO A 466 10.95 17.05 20.63
N SER A 467 12.09 17.01 19.92
CA SER A 467 12.23 16.29 18.65
C SER A 467 12.28 14.76 18.80
N LEU A 468 12.60 14.25 19.99
CA LEU A 468 12.68 12.81 20.28
C LEU A 468 11.42 12.26 20.95
N VAL A 469 10.46 13.14 21.27
CA VAL A 469 9.13 12.75 21.73
C VAL A 469 8.30 12.38 20.50
N ALA A 470 7.75 11.17 20.50
CA ALA A 470 6.85 10.71 19.44
C ALA A 470 5.68 11.70 19.28
N PRO A 471 5.44 12.23 18.07
CA PRO A 471 4.40 13.23 17.88
C PRO A 471 3.02 12.61 17.78
N GLU A 472 2.00 13.44 17.96
CA GLU A 472 0.61 13.07 17.74
C GLU A 472 0.31 12.93 16.24
N SER A 473 -0.58 12.01 15.90
CA SER A 473 -0.98 11.70 14.52
C SER A 473 -1.47 12.92 13.74
N ILE A 474 -2.22 13.83 14.38
CA ILE A 474 -2.68 15.08 13.74
C ILE A 474 -1.55 16.05 13.41
N ALA A 475 -0.49 16.07 14.21
CA ALA A 475 0.66 16.92 13.96
C ALA A 475 1.50 16.36 12.80
N VAL A 476 1.66 15.02 12.74
CA VAL A 476 2.30 14.34 11.60
C VAL A 476 1.51 14.60 10.32
N TRP A 477 0.18 14.45 10.36
CA TRP A 477 -0.69 14.76 9.24
C TRP A 477 -0.46 16.16 8.68
N ARG A 478 -0.48 17.20 9.54
CA ARG A 478 -0.28 18.60 9.12
C ARG A 478 1.11 18.88 8.54
N GLU A 479 2.13 18.14 8.98
CA GLU A 479 3.51 18.33 8.51
C GLU A 479 3.71 17.75 7.11
N PHE A 480 3.09 16.59 6.80
CA PHE A 480 3.33 15.86 5.56
C PHE A 480 2.24 16.04 4.49
N TYR A 481 1.03 16.46 4.86
CA TYR A 481 -0.04 16.69 3.89
C TYR A 481 0.15 18.03 3.16
N THR A 482 0.43 17.95 1.85
CA THR A 482 0.63 19.12 0.99
C THR A 482 -0.34 19.13 -0.20
N ASP A 483 -0.57 17.97 -0.80
CA ASP A 483 -1.43 17.77 -1.98
C ASP A 483 -1.95 16.32 -2.07
N PHE A 484 -2.66 15.99 -3.14
CA PHE A 484 -3.15 14.63 -3.36
C PHE A 484 -2.04 13.57 -3.46
N GLY A 485 -0.91 13.89 -4.09
CA GLY A 485 0.22 12.96 -4.22
C GLY A 485 0.81 12.60 -2.86
N SER A 486 0.88 13.57 -1.95
CA SER A 486 1.31 13.36 -0.57
C SER A 486 0.41 12.40 0.20
N LEU A 487 -0.88 12.25 -0.14
CA LEU A 487 -1.77 11.29 0.51
C LEU A 487 -1.31 9.84 0.30
N VAL A 488 -0.92 9.49 -0.92
CA VAL A 488 -0.42 8.14 -1.23
C VAL A 488 0.91 7.88 -0.50
N LEU A 489 1.79 8.88 -0.47
CA LEU A 489 3.05 8.80 0.28
C LEU A 489 2.81 8.69 1.80
N ILE A 490 1.81 9.37 2.34
CA ILE A 490 1.39 9.26 3.75
C ILE A 490 0.92 7.83 4.05
N LEU A 491 0.08 7.25 3.20
CA LEU A 491 -0.41 5.89 3.38
C LEU A 491 0.73 4.87 3.43
N HIS A 492 1.76 5.05 2.60
CA HIS A 492 2.92 4.16 2.61
C HIS A 492 3.88 4.44 3.78
N ALA A 493 4.16 5.71 4.08
CA ALA A 493 5.08 6.11 5.14
C ALA A 493 4.56 5.83 6.55
N PHE A 494 3.23 5.85 6.72
CA PHE A 494 2.57 5.76 8.01
C PHE A 494 1.50 4.66 8.04
N SER A 495 1.66 3.61 7.22
CA SER A 495 0.74 2.46 7.18
C SER A 495 0.56 1.80 8.54
N HIS A 496 1.52 1.91 9.46
CA HIS A 496 1.46 1.40 10.84
C HIS A 496 0.71 2.32 11.82
N SER A 497 0.24 3.50 11.40
CA SER A 497 -0.51 4.44 12.26
C SER A 497 -1.98 4.51 11.82
N PRO A 498 -2.88 3.80 12.52
CA PRO A 498 -4.31 3.72 12.18
C PRO A 498 -4.96 5.10 11.98
N LYS A 499 -4.65 6.07 12.85
CA LYS A 499 -5.25 7.40 12.78
C LYS A 499 -4.78 8.20 11.58
N VAL A 500 -3.48 8.16 11.25
CA VAL A 500 -2.95 8.86 10.07
C VAL A 500 -3.49 8.22 8.79
N VAL A 501 -3.52 6.88 8.74
CA VAL A 501 -4.11 6.12 7.63
C VAL A 501 -5.57 6.50 7.40
N LYS A 502 -6.38 6.51 8.46
CA LYS A 502 -7.79 6.91 8.38
C LYS A 502 -7.95 8.33 7.83
N LEU A 503 -7.21 9.30 8.38
CA LEU A 503 -7.27 10.70 7.91
C LEU A 503 -6.90 10.82 6.42
N ALA A 504 -5.87 10.09 5.98
CA ALA A 504 -5.45 10.08 4.58
C ALA A 504 -6.52 9.47 3.67
N LEU A 505 -7.12 8.34 4.05
CA LEU A 505 -8.19 7.70 3.28
C LEU A 505 -9.44 8.58 3.20
N GLU A 506 -9.86 9.18 4.32
CA GLU A 506 -11.00 10.11 4.35
C GLU A 506 -10.75 11.32 3.45
N GLU A 507 -9.55 11.92 3.52
CA GLU A 507 -9.16 13.04 2.67
C GLU A 507 -9.14 12.65 1.20
N MET A 508 -8.64 11.46 0.82
CA MET A 508 -8.70 10.98 -0.57
C MET A 508 -10.13 10.92 -1.12
N THR A 509 -11.14 10.71 -0.27
CA THR A 509 -12.56 10.70 -0.69
C THR A 509 -13.20 12.09 -0.74
N SER A 510 -12.48 13.14 -0.33
CA SER A 510 -13.00 14.50 -0.28
C SER A 510 -13.45 14.99 -1.67
N HIS A 511 -14.35 15.96 -1.69
CA HIS A 511 -14.84 16.53 -2.94
C HIS A 511 -13.75 17.27 -3.73
N GLU A 512 -12.75 17.83 -3.02
CA GLU A 512 -11.64 18.57 -3.61
C GLU A 512 -10.74 17.65 -4.45
N HIS A 513 -10.58 16.40 -4.02
CA HIS A 513 -9.70 15.43 -4.68
C HIS A 513 -10.37 14.57 -5.76
N ARG A 514 -11.64 14.82 -6.08
CA ARG A 514 -12.40 14.01 -7.05
C ARG A 514 -11.69 13.89 -8.41
N LEU A 515 -11.05 14.96 -8.89
CA LEU A 515 -10.37 14.98 -10.18
C LEU A 515 -9.05 14.19 -10.17
N HIS A 516 -8.45 14.01 -8.99
CA HIS A 516 -7.17 13.33 -8.83
C HIS A 516 -7.31 11.81 -8.65
N LEU A 517 -8.53 11.32 -8.36
CA LEU A 517 -8.79 9.89 -8.17
C LEU A 517 -8.39 9.01 -9.37
N SER A 518 -8.40 9.55 -10.59
CA SER A 518 -7.95 8.84 -11.80
C SER A 518 -6.45 8.51 -11.80
N SER A 519 -5.65 9.20 -10.99
CA SER A 519 -4.19 9.06 -10.91
C SER A 519 -3.72 8.07 -9.84
N VAL A 520 -4.62 7.56 -8.99
CA VAL A 520 -4.25 6.70 -7.84
C VAL A 520 -3.45 5.48 -8.26
N ALA A 521 -3.82 4.79 -9.34
CA ALA A 521 -3.04 3.67 -9.86
C ALA A 521 -1.64 4.08 -10.33
N SER A 522 -1.49 5.22 -11.01
CA SER A 522 -0.18 5.71 -11.47
C SER A 522 0.76 6.10 -10.33
N LEU A 523 0.20 6.42 -9.16
CA LEU A 523 0.93 6.69 -7.92
C LEU A 523 1.21 5.41 -7.10
N GLY A 524 0.77 4.23 -7.58
CA GLY A 524 0.88 2.98 -6.82
C GLY A 524 -0.10 2.86 -5.66
N GLY A 525 -1.05 3.79 -5.51
CA GLY A 525 -1.93 3.88 -4.35
C GLY A 525 -2.90 2.71 -4.19
N ILE A 526 -3.29 2.05 -5.29
CA ILE A 526 -4.22 0.91 -5.24
C ILE A 526 -3.64 -0.25 -4.43
N GLY A 527 -2.38 -0.62 -4.65
CA GLY A 527 -1.72 -1.68 -3.88
C GLY A 527 -1.63 -1.33 -2.40
N VAL A 528 -1.23 -0.09 -2.09
CA VAL A 528 -1.12 0.39 -0.69
C VAL A 528 -2.48 0.36 0.02
N ILE A 529 -3.58 0.74 -0.66
CA ILE A 529 -4.92 0.70 -0.06
C ILE A 529 -5.36 -0.74 0.25
N LEU A 530 -5.03 -1.70 -0.62
CA LEU A 530 -5.32 -3.13 -0.38
C LEU A 530 -4.48 -3.68 0.77
N GLU A 531 -3.18 -3.37 0.82
CA GLU A 531 -2.31 -3.71 1.96
C GLU A 531 -2.82 -3.14 3.28
N ILE A 532 -3.46 -1.97 3.26
CA ILE A 532 -4.10 -1.38 4.44
C ILE A 532 -5.32 -2.19 4.89
N ILE A 533 -6.15 -2.69 3.97
CA ILE A 533 -7.30 -3.55 4.32
C ILE A 533 -6.78 -4.82 5.00
N ASP A 534 -5.77 -5.46 4.44
CA ASP A 534 -5.15 -6.68 4.99
C ASP A 534 -4.40 -6.43 6.30
N GLY A 535 -3.84 -5.23 6.49
CA GLY A 535 -3.14 -4.83 7.71
C GLY A 535 -4.07 -4.46 8.86
N TYR A 536 -5.32 -4.09 8.56
CA TYR A 536 -6.32 -3.65 9.53
C TYR A 536 -7.67 -4.37 9.41
N PRO A 537 -7.72 -5.71 9.31
CA PRO A 537 -8.95 -6.44 9.04
C PRO A 537 -9.97 -6.24 10.17
N HIS A 538 -9.53 -5.97 11.41
CA HIS A 538 -10.44 -5.76 12.55
C HIS A 538 -10.75 -4.29 12.86
N ASN A 539 -10.29 -3.34 12.03
CA ASN A 539 -10.60 -1.92 12.20
C ASN A 539 -11.62 -1.48 11.15
N GLU A 540 -12.90 -1.63 11.51
CA GLU A 540 -14.05 -1.30 10.67
C GLU A 540 -13.96 0.09 10.03
N GLU A 541 -13.52 1.11 10.77
CA GLU A 541 -13.44 2.48 10.26
C GLU A 541 -12.41 2.64 9.14
N ILE A 542 -11.26 1.96 9.27
CA ILE A 542 -10.20 1.98 8.23
C ILE A 542 -10.63 1.18 7.02
N VAL A 543 -11.18 -0.02 7.24
CA VAL A 543 -11.69 -0.88 6.17
C VAL A 543 -12.77 -0.15 5.36
N LEU A 544 -13.72 0.49 6.04
CA LEU A 544 -14.77 1.27 5.40
C LEU A 544 -14.20 2.44 4.59
N ALA A 545 -13.27 3.20 5.16
CA ALA A 545 -12.62 4.31 4.45
C ALA A 545 -11.84 3.81 3.21
N ALA A 546 -11.10 2.71 3.33
CA ALA A 546 -10.33 2.10 2.25
C ALA A 546 -11.25 1.60 1.12
N LEU A 547 -12.31 0.87 1.45
CA LEU A 547 -13.31 0.42 0.47
C LEU A 547 -14.02 1.59 -0.21
N THR A 548 -14.27 2.68 0.52
CA THR A 548 -14.84 3.91 -0.07
C THR A 548 -13.89 4.49 -1.12
N VAL A 549 -12.58 4.55 -0.84
CA VAL A 549 -11.57 4.99 -1.82
C VAL A 549 -11.52 4.03 -3.02
N LEU A 550 -11.50 2.71 -2.81
CA LEU A 550 -11.50 1.72 -3.90
C LEU A 550 -12.75 1.82 -4.77
N ALA A 551 -13.93 1.96 -4.18
CA ALA A 551 -15.17 2.12 -4.92
C ALA A 551 -15.17 3.40 -5.77
N ARG A 552 -14.68 4.53 -5.25
CA ARG A 552 -14.60 5.79 -6.02
C ARG A 552 -13.53 5.76 -7.10
N THR A 553 -12.37 5.18 -6.81
CA THR A 553 -11.27 5.05 -7.79
C THR A 553 -11.60 4.04 -8.89
N SER A 554 -12.40 3.01 -8.60
CA SER A 554 -12.88 2.03 -9.59
C SER A 554 -13.76 2.63 -10.68
N LEU A 555 -14.16 3.90 -10.59
CA LEU A 555 -14.85 4.59 -11.70
C LEU A 555 -13.93 4.80 -12.93
N TYR A 556 -12.60 4.71 -12.76
CA TYR A 556 -11.61 4.99 -13.81
C TYR A 556 -10.91 3.72 -14.30
N ASN A 557 -10.81 3.54 -15.62
CA ASN A 557 -10.32 2.29 -16.25
C ASN A 557 -8.92 1.86 -15.78
N SER A 558 -7.96 2.79 -15.68
CA SER A 558 -6.60 2.49 -15.20
C SER A 558 -6.59 1.94 -13.77
N ASN A 559 -7.46 2.46 -12.92
CA ASN A 559 -7.61 1.98 -11.54
C ASN A 559 -8.33 0.63 -11.50
N ARG A 560 -9.32 0.37 -12.37
CA ARG A 560 -9.98 -0.95 -12.45
C ARG A 560 -8.97 -2.04 -12.73
N GLU A 561 -8.12 -1.85 -13.75
CA GLU A 561 -7.04 -2.79 -14.08
C GLU A 561 -6.07 -2.99 -12.92
N ALA A 562 -5.68 -1.91 -12.22
CA ALA A 562 -4.79 -1.99 -11.08
C ALA A 562 -5.43 -2.75 -9.90
N ILE A 563 -6.72 -2.55 -9.62
CA ILE A 563 -7.45 -3.27 -8.57
C ILE A 563 -7.43 -4.77 -8.88
N TYR A 564 -7.71 -5.16 -10.13
CA TYR A 564 -7.65 -6.56 -10.53
C TYR A 564 -6.23 -7.16 -10.44
N ARG A 565 -5.21 -6.44 -10.93
CA ARG A 565 -3.81 -6.92 -10.90
C ARG A 565 -3.22 -7.07 -9.50
N CYS A 566 -3.75 -6.34 -8.52
CA CYS A 566 -3.33 -6.42 -7.12
C CYS A 566 -4.22 -7.34 -6.29
N ASP A 567 -4.91 -8.33 -6.90
CA ASP A 567 -5.82 -9.26 -6.20
C ASP A 567 -6.93 -8.57 -5.40
N GLY A 568 -7.33 -7.36 -5.82
CA GLY A 568 -8.29 -6.54 -5.10
C GLY A 568 -9.69 -7.13 -5.08
N VAL A 569 -10.08 -7.93 -6.08
CA VAL A 569 -11.38 -8.64 -6.07
C VAL A 569 -11.45 -9.64 -4.91
N LEU A 570 -10.37 -10.40 -4.68
CA LEU A 570 -10.29 -11.38 -3.60
C LEU A 570 -10.32 -10.70 -2.24
N THR A 571 -9.48 -9.67 -2.09
CA THR A 571 -9.38 -8.86 -0.87
C THR A 571 -10.73 -8.25 -0.48
N VAL A 572 -11.44 -7.66 -1.46
CA VAL A 572 -12.77 -7.06 -1.24
C VAL A 572 -13.81 -8.12 -0.85
N LEU A 573 -13.82 -9.30 -1.47
CA LEU A 573 -14.76 -10.35 -1.13
C LEU A 573 -14.48 -10.97 0.25
N GLU A 574 -13.21 -11.15 0.61
CA GLU A 574 -12.81 -11.67 1.92
C GLU A 574 -13.23 -10.73 3.04
N ILE A 575 -12.96 -9.42 2.90
CA ILE A 575 -13.35 -8.45 3.92
C ILE A 575 -14.87 -8.25 3.98
N MET A 576 -15.58 -8.34 2.85
CA MET A 576 -17.04 -8.34 2.85
C MET A 576 -17.61 -9.57 3.56
N ASN A 577 -16.98 -10.73 3.43
CA ASN A 577 -17.41 -11.92 4.15
C ASN A 577 -17.18 -11.78 5.67
N GLU A 578 -16.04 -11.23 6.10
CA GLU A 578 -15.77 -10.94 7.52
C GLU A 578 -16.78 -9.93 8.12
N TYR A 579 -17.13 -8.91 7.34
CA TYR A 579 -18.09 -7.87 7.72
C TYR A 579 -19.47 -8.05 7.07
N SER A 580 -19.95 -9.29 6.96
CA SER A 580 -21.27 -9.60 6.38
C SER A 580 -22.42 -8.87 7.11
N HIS A 581 -22.22 -8.55 8.39
CA HIS A 581 -23.18 -7.83 9.24
C HIS A 581 -23.13 -6.30 9.10
N GLN A 582 -22.12 -5.72 8.46
CA GLN A 582 -21.98 -4.26 8.31
C GLN A 582 -22.42 -3.76 6.93
N ALA A 583 -23.59 -3.13 6.86
CA ALA A 583 -24.19 -2.69 5.62
C ALA A 583 -23.31 -1.73 4.80
N TYR A 584 -22.60 -0.81 5.46
CA TYR A 584 -21.74 0.15 4.76
C TYR A 584 -20.54 -0.50 4.07
N ILE A 585 -19.95 -1.52 4.69
CA ILE A 585 -18.86 -2.29 4.08
C ILE A 585 -19.39 -3.07 2.88
N GLN A 586 -20.55 -3.72 3.01
CA GLN A 586 -21.22 -4.40 1.89
C GLN A 586 -21.50 -3.44 0.73
N GLN A 587 -22.05 -2.25 1.04
CA GLN A 587 -22.38 -1.23 0.05
C GLN A 587 -21.17 -0.84 -0.80
N TRP A 588 -20.07 -0.45 -0.15
CA TRP A 588 -18.89 0.04 -0.88
C TRP A 588 -18.14 -1.09 -1.57
N GLY A 589 -18.12 -2.28 -0.96
CA GLY A 589 -17.60 -3.49 -1.60
C GLY A 589 -18.34 -3.83 -2.90
N PHE A 590 -19.68 -3.95 -2.87
CA PHE A 590 -20.46 -4.19 -4.09
C PHE A 590 -20.39 -3.04 -5.09
N CYS A 591 -20.33 -1.78 -4.63
CA CYS A 591 -20.13 -0.65 -5.54
C CYS A 591 -18.80 -0.76 -6.30
N CYS A 592 -17.72 -1.17 -5.61
CA CYS A 592 -16.43 -1.42 -6.24
C CYS A 592 -16.51 -2.57 -7.25
N LEU A 593 -17.02 -3.73 -6.83
CA LEU A 593 -17.13 -4.93 -7.67
C LEU A 593 -18.00 -4.69 -8.92
N TYR A 594 -19.14 -4.02 -8.77
CA TYR A 594 -19.99 -3.63 -9.89
C TYR A 594 -19.23 -2.79 -10.93
N ASN A 595 -18.46 -1.78 -10.50
CA ASN A 595 -17.68 -0.95 -11.41
C ASN A 595 -16.57 -1.75 -12.13
N LEU A 596 -16.03 -2.80 -11.51
CA LEU A 596 -15.06 -3.68 -12.15
C LEU A 596 -15.71 -4.62 -13.18
N MET A 597 -16.96 -5.03 -12.95
CA MET A 597 -17.75 -5.92 -13.84
C MET A 597 -18.65 -5.17 -14.83
N SER A 598 -18.63 -3.84 -14.80
CA SER A 598 -19.45 -3.03 -15.69
C SER A 598 -19.08 -3.22 -17.16
N GLU A 599 -20.02 -2.94 -18.05
CA GLU A 599 -19.87 -3.22 -19.48
C GLU A 599 -18.71 -2.46 -20.13
N ASP A 600 -18.41 -1.26 -19.64
CA ASP A 600 -17.29 -0.41 -20.07
C ASP A 600 -15.93 -0.83 -19.48
N SER A 601 -15.91 -1.79 -18.55
CA SER A 601 -14.67 -2.25 -17.91
C SER A 601 -13.88 -3.21 -18.83
N PRO A 602 -12.57 -2.99 -19.03
CA PRO A 602 -11.74 -3.87 -19.87
C PRO A 602 -11.45 -5.23 -19.24
N ILE A 603 -11.68 -5.38 -17.93
CA ILE A 603 -11.42 -6.58 -17.12
C ILE A 603 -12.70 -7.28 -16.67
N ARG A 604 -13.83 -6.96 -17.31
CA ARG A 604 -15.17 -7.39 -16.83
C ARG A 604 -15.32 -8.91 -16.81
N VAL A 605 -14.78 -9.61 -17.82
CA VAL A 605 -14.96 -11.06 -17.98
C VAL A 605 -14.16 -11.79 -16.92
N GLU A 606 -12.90 -11.40 -16.73
CA GLU A 606 -12.00 -11.96 -15.74
C GLU A 606 -12.49 -11.68 -14.31
N THR A 607 -12.92 -10.45 -14.05
CA THR A 607 -13.48 -10.06 -12.74
C THR A 607 -14.75 -10.86 -12.44
N THR A 608 -15.67 -10.98 -13.41
CA THR A 608 -16.89 -11.75 -13.23
C THR A 608 -16.58 -13.22 -12.93
N HIS A 609 -15.67 -13.82 -13.71
CA HIS A 609 -15.22 -15.19 -13.49
C HIS A 609 -14.63 -15.39 -12.08
N LEU A 610 -13.76 -14.47 -11.65
CA LEU A 610 -13.13 -14.53 -10.33
C LEU A 610 -14.17 -14.36 -9.21
N PHE A 611 -15.10 -13.41 -9.33
CA PHE A 611 -16.21 -13.21 -8.40
C PHE A 611 -17.03 -14.48 -8.21
N ILE A 612 -17.34 -15.18 -9.31
CA ILE A 612 -18.09 -16.43 -9.25
C ILE A 612 -17.29 -17.54 -8.55
N CYS A 613 -16.02 -17.72 -8.93
CA CYS A 613 -15.17 -18.77 -8.36
C CYS A 613 -14.88 -18.61 -6.86
N THR A 614 -15.15 -17.43 -6.30
CA THR A 614 -14.82 -17.05 -4.91
C THR A 614 -16.06 -16.83 -4.05
N GLN A 615 -17.16 -17.52 -4.37
CA GLN A 615 -18.43 -17.45 -3.64
C GLN A 615 -19.11 -16.08 -3.66
N GLY A 616 -18.75 -15.19 -4.59
CA GLY A 616 -19.33 -13.85 -4.69
C GLY A 616 -20.85 -13.86 -4.87
N ILE A 617 -21.40 -14.84 -5.60
CA ILE A 617 -22.86 -15.03 -5.74
C ILE A 617 -23.51 -15.25 -4.37
N ALA A 618 -22.98 -16.17 -3.57
CA ALA A 618 -23.51 -16.49 -2.24
C ALA A 618 -23.46 -15.26 -1.31
N ILE A 619 -22.34 -14.52 -1.31
CA ILE A 619 -22.18 -13.29 -0.52
C ILE A 619 -23.21 -12.23 -0.93
N ALA A 620 -23.45 -12.04 -2.23
CA ALA A 620 -24.45 -11.10 -2.73
C ALA A 620 -25.88 -11.50 -2.33
N MET A 621 -26.24 -12.78 -2.42
CA MET A 621 -27.54 -13.29 -2.01
C MET A 621 -27.76 -13.14 -0.50
N GLU A 622 -26.74 -13.42 0.32
CA GLU A 622 -26.77 -13.19 1.77
C GLU A 622 -26.93 -11.71 2.09
N ALA A 623 -26.24 -10.81 1.39
CA ALA A 623 -26.34 -9.37 1.61
C ALA A 623 -27.75 -8.85 1.28
N LEU A 624 -28.37 -9.29 0.18
CA LEU A 624 -29.76 -8.96 -0.18
C LEU A 624 -30.77 -9.47 0.88
N SER A 625 -30.45 -10.60 1.51
CA SER A 625 -31.29 -11.20 2.55
C SER A 625 -31.15 -10.49 3.89
N THR A 626 -29.92 -10.19 4.31
CA THR A 626 -29.57 -9.63 5.62
C THR A 626 -29.84 -8.13 5.69
N HIS A 627 -29.45 -7.36 4.67
CA HIS A 627 -29.51 -5.89 4.65
C HIS A 627 -30.77 -5.37 3.98
N ARG A 628 -31.92 -5.95 4.36
CA ARG A 628 -33.23 -5.68 3.72
C ARG A 628 -33.68 -4.23 3.67
N ASN A 629 -33.12 -3.35 4.51
CA ASN A 629 -33.49 -1.94 4.59
C ASN A 629 -32.37 -1.01 4.10
N ASP A 630 -31.22 -1.55 3.71
CA ASP A 630 -30.11 -0.73 3.21
C ASP A 630 -30.22 -0.57 1.69
N ARG A 631 -30.74 0.60 1.29
CA ARG A 631 -31.02 0.90 -0.11
C ARG A 631 -29.82 0.74 -1.05
N HIS A 632 -28.61 1.01 -0.54
CA HIS A 632 -27.41 1.00 -1.35
C HIS A 632 -26.86 -0.42 -1.49
N VAL A 633 -26.88 -1.20 -0.42
CA VAL A 633 -26.53 -2.64 -0.49
C VAL A 633 -27.45 -3.34 -1.47
N LEU A 634 -28.77 -3.14 -1.36
CA LEU A 634 -29.75 -3.77 -2.25
C LEU A 634 -29.46 -3.43 -3.71
N ARG A 635 -29.29 -2.14 -4.03
CA ARG A 635 -29.04 -1.71 -5.42
C ARG A 635 -27.75 -2.29 -5.99
N TYR A 636 -26.62 -2.14 -5.28
CA TYR A 636 -25.31 -2.54 -5.83
C TYR A 636 -25.10 -4.05 -5.85
N ALA A 637 -25.63 -4.79 -4.87
CA ALA A 637 -25.62 -6.25 -4.90
C ALA A 637 -26.45 -6.78 -6.07
N SER A 638 -27.63 -6.20 -6.33
CA SER A 638 -28.45 -6.60 -7.48
C SER A 638 -27.78 -6.27 -8.82
N PHE A 639 -27.16 -5.10 -8.97
CA PHE A 639 -26.40 -4.78 -10.18
C PHE A 639 -25.18 -5.69 -10.39
N THR A 640 -24.47 -6.02 -9.32
CA THR A 640 -23.35 -6.98 -9.34
C THR A 640 -23.82 -8.34 -9.87
N LEU A 641 -24.95 -8.85 -9.35
CA LEU A 641 -25.53 -10.10 -9.81
C LEU A 641 -26.05 -10.01 -11.26
N ALA A 642 -26.60 -8.86 -11.67
CA ALA A 642 -27.05 -8.65 -13.05
C ALA A 642 -25.88 -8.73 -14.04
N CYS A 643 -24.70 -8.19 -13.67
CA CYS A 643 -23.47 -8.36 -14.45
C CYS A 643 -23.07 -9.83 -14.58
N VAL A 644 -23.18 -10.63 -13.51
CA VAL A 644 -22.90 -12.08 -13.54
C VAL A 644 -23.80 -12.78 -14.54
N VAL A 645 -25.12 -12.55 -14.43
CA VAL A 645 -26.13 -13.15 -15.31
C VAL A 645 -25.87 -12.78 -16.76
N LYS A 646 -25.70 -11.48 -17.06
CA LYS A 646 -25.45 -10.96 -18.40
C LYS A 646 -24.17 -11.53 -19.04
N ASN A 647 -23.13 -11.75 -18.25
CA ASN A 647 -21.85 -12.24 -18.76
C ASN A 647 -21.78 -13.78 -18.84
N ASN A 648 -22.56 -14.51 -18.04
CA ASN A 648 -22.51 -15.97 -18.01
C ASN A 648 -23.83 -16.60 -17.54
N VAL A 649 -24.64 -17.02 -18.51
CA VAL A 649 -25.94 -17.67 -18.30
C VAL A 649 -25.88 -18.95 -17.47
N ARG A 650 -24.72 -19.63 -17.42
CA ARG A 650 -24.58 -20.93 -16.73
C ARG A 650 -24.83 -20.87 -15.23
N TYR A 651 -24.79 -19.68 -14.64
CA TYR A 651 -25.02 -19.48 -13.21
C TYR A 651 -26.47 -19.10 -12.87
N VAL A 652 -27.31 -18.85 -13.87
CA VAL A 652 -28.75 -18.59 -13.64
C VAL A 652 -29.42 -19.75 -12.89
N PRO A 653 -29.21 -21.04 -13.26
CA PRO A 653 -29.82 -22.15 -12.52
C PRO A 653 -29.37 -22.23 -11.05
N GLU A 654 -28.10 -21.91 -10.76
CA GLU A 654 -27.56 -21.88 -9.40
C GLU A 654 -28.21 -20.77 -8.57
N MET A 655 -28.36 -19.58 -9.15
CA MET A 655 -28.99 -18.45 -8.48
C MET A 655 -30.49 -18.71 -8.23
N VAL A 656 -31.21 -19.26 -9.22
CA VAL A 656 -32.63 -19.64 -9.09
C VAL A 656 -32.79 -20.71 -8.01
N SER A 657 -31.98 -21.77 -8.04
CA SER A 657 -31.99 -22.82 -7.01
C SER A 657 -31.63 -22.29 -5.61
N GLY A 658 -30.85 -21.23 -5.54
CA GLY A 658 -30.51 -20.52 -4.31
C GLY A 658 -31.62 -19.61 -3.77
N GLY A 659 -32.77 -19.50 -4.45
CA GLY A 659 -33.90 -18.68 -4.02
C GLY A 659 -33.77 -17.19 -4.34
N ILE A 660 -32.95 -16.80 -5.32
CA ILE A 660 -32.78 -15.37 -5.68
C ILE A 660 -34.11 -14.70 -6.07
N ILE A 661 -35.05 -15.45 -6.64
CA ILE A 661 -36.32 -14.92 -7.14
C ILE A 661 -37.23 -14.49 -6.00
N GLU A 662 -37.40 -15.35 -5.00
CA GLU A 662 -38.13 -15.02 -3.77
C GLU A 662 -37.53 -13.76 -3.12
N ILE A 663 -36.19 -13.68 -3.05
CA ILE A 663 -35.48 -12.52 -2.49
C ILE A 663 -35.82 -11.25 -3.28
N ILE A 664 -35.67 -11.26 -4.61
CA ILE A 664 -35.92 -10.08 -5.46
C ILE A 664 -37.37 -9.63 -5.33
N VAL A 665 -38.32 -10.55 -5.50
CA VAL A 665 -39.76 -10.27 -5.44
C VAL A 665 -40.12 -9.63 -4.10
N ASN A 666 -39.70 -10.25 -3.01
CA ASN A 666 -40.03 -9.77 -1.67
C ASN A 666 -39.47 -8.36 -1.46
N ARG A 667 -38.24 -8.10 -1.91
CA ARG A 667 -37.64 -6.76 -1.84
C ARG A 667 -38.34 -5.74 -2.74
N MET A 668 -38.75 -6.12 -3.95
CA MET A 668 -39.51 -5.24 -4.85
C MET A 668 -40.87 -4.87 -4.26
N LYS A 669 -41.54 -5.77 -3.53
CA LYS A 669 -42.78 -5.49 -2.81
C LYS A 669 -42.56 -4.59 -1.60
N GLU A 670 -41.54 -4.88 -0.80
CA GLU A 670 -41.22 -4.10 0.41
C GLU A 670 -40.78 -2.66 0.08
N HIS A 671 -40.14 -2.47 -1.09
CA HIS A 671 -39.55 -1.19 -1.51
C HIS A 671 -40.11 -0.69 -2.84
N SER A 672 -41.39 -0.96 -3.12
CA SER A 672 -42.03 -0.48 -4.36
C SER A 672 -41.89 1.03 -4.54
N ASP A 673 -41.83 1.77 -3.43
CA ASP A 673 -41.85 3.23 -3.35
C ASP A 673 -40.45 3.86 -3.44
N ASP A 674 -39.39 3.04 -3.42
CA ASP A 674 -38.00 3.51 -3.53
C ASP A 674 -37.44 3.15 -4.91
N ASN A 675 -37.56 4.10 -5.84
CA ASN A 675 -37.04 4.00 -7.22
C ASN A 675 -35.55 3.67 -7.27
N PHE A 676 -34.78 4.09 -6.25
CA PHE A 676 -33.35 3.85 -6.22
C PHE A 676 -33.04 2.37 -5.99
N ILE A 677 -33.78 1.70 -5.09
CA ILE A 677 -33.68 0.26 -4.83
C ILE A 677 -34.25 -0.52 -6.01
N PHE A 678 -35.45 -0.13 -6.44
CA PHE A 678 -36.21 -0.86 -7.44
C PHE A 678 -35.44 -0.99 -8.76
N MET A 679 -34.69 0.05 -9.16
CA MET A 679 -33.83 0.00 -10.35
C MET A 679 -32.85 -1.18 -10.32
N GLY A 680 -32.17 -1.41 -9.19
CA GLY A 680 -31.20 -2.50 -9.08
C GLY A 680 -31.87 -3.87 -9.20
N LEU A 681 -32.99 -4.04 -8.49
CA LEU A 681 -33.77 -5.28 -8.48
C LEU A 681 -34.40 -5.58 -9.84
N ALA A 682 -35.01 -4.57 -10.48
CA ALA A 682 -35.63 -4.71 -11.79
C ALA A 682 -34.61 -5.04 -12.88
N ASN A 683 -33.40 -4.46 -12.82
CA ASN A 683 -32.34 -4.81 -13.76
C ASN A 683 -31.88 -6.27 -13.59
N LEU A 684 -31.70 -6.74 -12.36
CA LEU A 684 -31.37 -8.14 -12.10
C LEU A 684 -32.47 -9.10 -12.60
N LEU A 685 -33.74 -8.79 -12.29
CA LEU A 685 -34.88 -9.53 -12.77
C LEU A 685 -34.93 -9.58 -14.30
N LEU A 686 -34.69 -8.45 -14.97
CA LEU A 686 -34.69 -8.38 -16.42
C LEU A 686 -33.62 -9.29 -17.03
N GLU A 687 -32.39 -9.25 -16.52
CA GLU A 687 -31.33 -10.11 -17.06
C GLU A 687 -31.63 -11.60 -16.82
N LEU A 688 -32.19 -11.96 -15.65
CA LEU A 688 -32.64 -13.33 -15.38
C LEU A 688 -33.72 -13.78 -16.38
N LEU A 689 -34.70 -12.92 -16.64
CA LEU A 689 -35.80 -13.18 -17.57
C LEU A 689 -35.34 -13.29 -19.02
N ARG A 690 -34.39 -12.45 -19.46
CA ARG A 690 -33.87 -12.48 -20.82
C ARG A 690 -33.29 -13.83 -21.17
N HIS A 691 -32.56 -14.44 -20.25
CA HIS A 691 -31.97 -15.77 -20.50
C HIS A 691 -33.00 -16.89 -20.57
N VAL A 692 -34.16 -16.77 -19.92
CA VAL A 692 -35.27 -17.72 -20.11
C VAL A 692 -35.84 -17.65 -21.52
N VAL A 693 -35.81 -16.47 -22.16
CA VAL A 693 -36.36 -16.29 -23.50
C VAL A 693 -35.32 -16.52 -24.61
N SER A 694 -34.05 -16.17 -24.38
CA SER A 694 -33.01 -16.27 -25.41
C SER A 694 -32.63 -17.71 -25.80
N GLU A 695 -32.90 -18.71 -24.97
CA GLU A 695 -32.74 -20.12 -25.36
C GLU A 695 -33.60 -20.49 -26.60
N GLU A 696 -34.67 -19.74 -26.91
CA GLU A 696 -35.49 -19.95 -28.12
C GLU A 696 -34.89 -19.35 -29.40
N GLU A 697 -34.19 -18.22 -29.31
CA GLU A 697 -33.73 -17.49 -30.49
C GLU A 697 -32.41 -18.06 -31.02
N GLU A 698 -31.50 -18.53 -30.16
CA GLU A 698 -30.22 -19.12 -30.61
C GLU A 698 -30.40 -20.47 -31.31
N GLU A 699 -31.37 -21.30 -30.90
CA GLU A 699 -31.70 -22.53 -31.63
C GLU A 699 -32.30 -22.21 -33.00
N GLY A 700 -33.14 -21.18 -33.10
CA GLY A 700 -33.76 -20.75 -34.36
C GLY A 700 -32.77 -20.11 -35.35
N GLU A 701 -31.91 -19.20 -34.89
CA GLU A 701 -30.88 -18.58 -35.73
C GLU A 701 -29.78 -19.58 -36.13
N GLY A 702 -29.51 -20.58 -35.29
CA GLY A 702 -28.61 -21.68 -35.62
C GLY A 702 -29.16 -22.52 -36.76
N GLU A 703 -30.45 -22.91 -36.69
CA GLU A 703 -31.11 -23.64 -37.78
C GLU A 703 -31.22 -22.80 -39.06
N GLU A 704 -31.54 -21.51 -38.96
CA GLU A 704 -31.66 -20.61 -40.13
C GLU A 704 -30.30 -20.35 -40.78
N LYS A 705 -29.22 -20.18 -40.00
CA LYS A 705 -27.86 -20.08 -40.54
C LYS A 705 -27.35 -21.40 -41.10
N GLU A 706 -27.62 -22.53 -40.45
CA GLU A 706 -27.27 -23.84 -41.00
C GLU A 706 -28.05 -24.13 -42.29
N GLU A 707 -29.31 -23.70 -42.39
CA GLU A 707 -30.10 -23.77 -43.62
C GLU A 707 -29.56 -22.83 -44.69
N GLU A 708 -29.20 -21.59 -44.35
CA GLU A 708 -28.59 -20.62 -45.28
C GLU A 708 -27.21 -21.11 -45.79
N GLU A 709 -26.35 -21.62 -44.90
CA GLU A 709 -25.07 -22.24 -45.28
C GLU A 709 -25.27 -23.49 -46.14
N ARG A 710 -26.33 -24.28 -45.87
CA ARG A 710 -26.67 -25.45 -46.68
C ARG A 710 -27.17 -25.04 -48.06
N GLU A 711 -28.03 -24.04 -48.16
CA GLU A 711 -28.48 -23.49 -49.44
C GLU A 711 -27.31 -22.90 -50.23
N GLU A 712 -26.35 -22.25 -49.56
CA GLU A 712 -25.14 -21.72 -50.19
C GLU A 712 -24.28 -22.87 -50.76
N ARG A 713 -24.04 -23.94 -49.99
CA ARG A 713 -23.34 -25.14 -50.50
C ARG A 713 -24.05 -25.79 -51.68
N GLU A 714 -25.38 -25.91 -51.63
CA GLU A 714 -26.16 -26.47 -52.75
C GLU A 714 -26.06 -25.59 -54.02
N ARG A 715 -25.96 -24.25 -53.87
CA ARG A 715 -25.72 -23.32 -54.99
C ARG A 715 -24.30 -23.46 -55.56
N GLU A 716 -23.30 -23.63 -54.71
CA GLU A 716 -21.91 -23.86 -55.13
C GLU A 716 -21.78 -25.20 -55.88
N GLU A 717 -22.39 -26.27 -55.39
CA GLU A 717 -22.40 -27.58 -56.07
C GLU A 717 -23.08 -27.50 -57.45
N GLN A 718 -24.23 -26.81 -57.57
CA GLN A 718 -24.90 -26.61 -58.85
C GLN A 718 -24.06 -25.80 -59.85
N GLN A 719 -23.34 -24.77 -59.39
CA GLN A 719 -22.43 -24.03 -60.26
C GLN A 719 -21.28 -24.90 -60.75
N GLN A 720 -20.76 -25.77 -59.90
CA GLN A 720 -19.67 -26.68 -60.25
C GLN A 720 -20.12 -27.74 -61.27
N GLU A 721 -21.33 -28.30 -61.12
CA GLU A 721 -21.92 -29.20 -62.12
C GLU A 721 -22.16 -28.50 -63.47
N GLU A 722 -22.65 -27.25 -63.48
CA GLU A 722 -22.81 -26.47 -64.71
C GLU A 722 -21.47 -26.15 -65.41
N GLU A 723 -20.39 -25.96 -64.64
CA GLU A 723 -19.05 -25.75 -65.20
C GLU A 723 -18.44 -27.04 -65.74
N GLU A 724 -18.69 -28.18 -65.10
CA GLU A 724 -18.27 -29.50 -65.62
C GLU A 724 -19.02 -29.85 -66.90
N GLU A 725 -20.34 -29.62 -66.98
CA GLU A 725 -21.13 -29.87 -68.19
C GLU A 725 -20.68 -28.97 -69.36
N LYS A 726 -20.33 -27.71 -69.10
CA LYS A 726 -19.74 -26.81 -70.13
C LYS A 726 -18.35 -27.26 -70.60
N ASN A 727 -17.59 -27.93 -69.76
CA ASN A 727 -16.25 -28.42 -70.10
C ASN A 727 -16.28 -29.77 -70.85
N GLU A 728 -17.29 -30.61 -70.65
CA GLU A 728 -17.44 -31.86 -71.42
C GLU A 728 -17.73 -31.60 -72.92
N ASP A 729 -18.39 -30.49 -73.26
CA ASP A 729 -18.64 -30.07 -74.64
C ASP A 729 -17.41 -29.47 -75.36
N ALA A 730 -16.30 -29.27 -74.64
CA ALA A 730 -15.11 -28.59 -75.13
C ALA A 730 -13.91 -29.52 -75.36
N LEU A 731 -14.11 -30.74 -75.88
CA LEU A 731 -13.01 -31.62 -76.32
C LEU A 731 -12.60 -31.38 -77.78
N PRO A 732 -11.37 -30.90 -78.07
CA PRO A 732 -10.81 -30.91 -79.41
C PRO A 732 -9.94 -32.15 -79.63
N LEU A 733 -10.20 -32.81 -80.76
CA LEU A 733 -9.30 -33.71 -81.47
C LEU A 733 -7.96 -33.03 -81.82
N LEU A 734 -6.82 -33.60 -81.39
CA LEU A 734 -5.65 -34.01 -82.21
C LEU A 734 -4.28 -33.94 -81.51
N ASP A 735 -3.56 -35.06 -81.69
CA ASP A 735 -2.15 -35.26 -82.03
C ASP A 735 -0.98 -34.75 -81.14
N THR A 736 -0.26 -35.76 -80.62
CA THR A 736 1.19 -35.85 -80.33
C THR A 736 2.09 -35.28 -81.46
N PRO A 737 3.42 -34.98 -81.30
CA PRO A 737 4.36 -35.66 -80.39
C PRO A 737 5.62 -34.88 -79.86
N SER A 738 6.37 -35.59 -79.00
CA SER A 738 7.86 -35.68 -78.92
C SER A 738 8.74 -34.70 -78.10
N ILE A 739 9.15 -35.20 -76.92
CA ILE A 739 10.55 -35.49 -76.47
C ILE A 739 11.59 -34.34 -76.40
N LEU A 740 12.10 -34.03 -75.20
CA LEU A 740 13.53 -34.22 -74.82
C LEU A 740 13.81 -34.07 -73.28
N TYR A 741 14.28 -35.17 -72.68
CA TYR A 741 15.21 -35.35 -71.54
C TYR A 741 15.27 -34.37 -70.33
N LYS A 742 14.76 -34.84 -69.16
CA LYS A 742 15.44 -35.30 -67.90
C LYS A 742 16.85 -34.75 -67.51
N PRO A 743 17.33 -34.87 -66.23
CA PRO A 743 16.68 -35.34 -64.97
C PRO A 743 17.13 -34.65 -63.63
N GLU A 744 16.59 -35.19 -62.51
CA GLU A 744 17.19 -35.34 -61.15
C GLU A 744 17.16 -34.10 -60.21
N MET A 745 16.85 -34.18 -58.91
CA MET A 745 16.88 -35.28 -57.92
C MET A 745 15.88 -35.10 -56.74
N ASP A 746 15.48 -36.27 -56.22
CA ASP A 746 14.75 -36.69 -55.00
C ASP A 746 14.93 -35.93 -53.66
N ILE A 747 13.95 -36.07 -52.74
CA ILE A 747 13.98 -36.98 -51.54
C ILE A 747 12.78 -36.71 -50.60
N PHE A 748 11.93 -37.76 -50.44
CA PHE A 748 11.29 -38.37 -49.23
C PHE A 748 10.75 -37.50 -48.06
N GLU A 749 9.73 -37.87 -47.26
CA GLU A 749 8.63 -38.87 -47.23
C GLU A 749 7.94 -38.75 -45.84
N ASN A 750 6.73 -39.34 -45.71
CA ASN A 750 6.02 -39.77 -44.49
C ASN A 750 5.22 -38.73 -43.69
N GLY A 751 3.96 -38.97 -43.31
CA GLY A 751 3.11 -40.15 -43.49
C GLY A 751 1.84 -40.10 -42.61
N THR A 752 0.95 -41.06 -42.90
CA THR A 752 -0.11 -41.66 -42.07
C THR A 752 -1.50 -41.01 -41.95
N THR A 753 -2.37 -41.59 -42.77
CA THR A 753 -3.81 -41.85 -42.70
C THR A 753 -4.28 -42.59 -41.43
N THR A 754 -5.53 -42.34 -41.02
CA THR A 754 -6.51 -43.39 -40.66
C THR A 754 -7.93 -42.85 -40.82
N THR A 755 -8.62 -43.36 -41.85
CA THR A 755 -10.07 -43.33 -42.05
C THR A 755 -10.64 -44.66 -41.58
N ASP A 756 -11.73 -44.62 -40.81
CA ASP A 756 -12.63 -45.76 -40.61
C ASP A 756 -14.06 -45.30 -40.88
N ALA A 757 -14.80 -46.20 -41.50
CA ALA A 757 -16.05 -45.96 -42.22
C ALA A 757 -17.25 -46.69 -41.58
N ILE A 758 -18.44 -46.36 -42.12
CA ILE A 758 -19.70 -47.18 -42.19
C ILE A 758 -20.68 -47.00 -40.98
N PRO A 759 -22.04 -47.04 -41.15
CA PRO A 759 -22.90 -46.77 -42.31
C PRO A 759 -24.08 -45.79 -42.05
N HIS A 760 -24.62 -45.26 -43.14
CA HIS A 760 -25.97 -44.72 -43.24
C HIS A 760 -27.05 -45.80 -43.03
N SER A 761 -28.07 -45.46 -42.24
CA SER A 761 -29.36 -46.15 -42.16
C SER A 761 -30.47 -45.13 -42.38
N SER A 762 -31.11 -45.20 -43.54
CA SER A 762 -32.31 -44.45 -43.88
C SER A 762 -33.53 -44.99 -43.14
N ALA A 763 -34.26 -44.11 -42.45
CA ALA A 763 -35.59 -44.40 -41.93
C ALA A 763 -36.54 -43.24 -42.27
N THR A 764 -37.46 -43.55 -43.16
CA THR A 764 -38.58 -42.77 -43.64
C THR A 764 -39.45 -42.28 -42.48
N ARG A 765 -39.70 -40.96 -42.34
CA ARG A 765 -40.67 -40.43 -41.38
C ARG A 765 -41.81 -39.70 -42.09
N SER A 766 -42.99 -40.25 -41.82
CA SER A 766 -44.30 -39.85 -42.30
C SER A 766 -44.73 -38.50 -41.75
N LEU A 767 -45.29 -37.67 -42.64
CA LEU A 767 -46.14 -36.51 -42.35
C LEU A 767 -47.24 -36.86 -41.34
N LEU A 768 -47.32 -36.10 -40.24
CA LEU A 768 -48.56 -35.83 -39.50
C LEU A 768 -48.46 -34.44 -38.86
N LEU A 769 -49.51 -33.66 -39.10
CA LEU A 769 -49.69 -32.26 -38.73
C LEU A 769 -49.86 -32.05 -37.22
N GLY A 770 -49.21 -31.01 -36.69
CA GLY A 770 -49.84 -30.02 -35.80
C GLY A 770 -49.82 -30.26 -34.29
N GLU A 771 -48.64 -30.16 -33.66
CA GLU A 771 -48.47 -29.66 -32.29
C GLU A 771 -47.18 -28.82 -32.28
N SER A 772 -47.31 -27.51 -32.11
CA SER A 772 -46.21 -26.55 -32.16
C SER A 772 -45.30 -26.68 -30.94
N ASN A 773 -43.99 -26.75 -31.21
CA ASN A 773 -42.87 -26.83 -30.27
C ASN A 773 -42.98 -25.83 -29.11
N ASN A 774 -42.96 -26.37 -27.88
CA ASN A 774 -42.91 -25.66 -26.60
C ASN A 774 -41.67 -26.13 -25.80
N ARG A 775 -40.55 -26.41 -26.48
CA ARG A 775 -39.41 -27.19 -25.94
C ARG A 775 -38.35 -26.38 -25.17
N SER A 776 -38.38 -25.05 -25.20
CA SER A 776 -37.38 -24.20 -24.51
C SER A 776 -37.73 -23.95 -23.03
N LEU A 777 -39.01 -23.83 -22.71
CA LEU A 777 -39.49 -23.76 -21.32
C LEU A 777 -39.29 -25.06 -20.51
N ASP A 778 -38.81 -26.13 -21.14
CA ASP A 778 -38.55 -27.43 -20.50
C ASP A 778 -37.29 -27.39 -19.60
N SER A 779 -36.54 -26.29 -19.59
CA SER A 779 -35.53 -26.05 -18.57
C SER A 779 -36.22 -25.91 -17.21
N MET A 780 -36.00 -26.90 -16.33
CA MET A 780 -36.66 -27.03 -15.03
C MET A 780 -36.68 -25.72 -14.22
N TRP A 781 -35.62 -24.93 -14.34
CA TRP A 781 -35.45 -23.65 -13.64
C TRP A 781 -36.25 -22.50 -14.29
N GLY A 782 -36.52 -22.53 -15.59
CA GLY A 782 -37.38 -21.54 -16.27
C GLY A 782 -38.83 -21.63 -15.79
N CYS A 783 -39.37 -22.85 -15.67
CA CYS A 783 -40.70 -23.07 -15.08
C CYS A 783 -40.75 -22.64 -13.60
N GLU A 784 -39.73 -22.99 -12.79
CA GLU A 784 -39.65 -22.57 -11.39
C GLU A 784 -39.61 -21.04 -11.24
N LEU A 785 -38.79 -20.36 -12.06
CA LEU A 785 -38.73 -18.90 -12.11
C LEU A 785 -40.13 -18.33 -12.36
N LEU A 786 -40.80 -18.78 -13.42
CA LEU A 786 -42.07 -18.20 -13.84
C LEU A 786 -43.19 -18.46 -12.83
N ASN A 787 -43.25 -19.66 -12.24
CA ASN A 787 -44.22 -19.97 -11.19
C ASN A 787 -44.06 -19.04 -9.98
N GLU A 788 -42.83 -18.84 -9.50
CA GLU A 788 -42.55 -17.95 -8.38
C GLU A 788 -42.95 -16.49 -8.69
N LEU A 789 -42.70 -16.03 -9.92
CA LEU A 789 -43.08 -14.68 -10.36
C LEU A 789 -44.60 -14.48 -10.49
N VAL A 790 -45.33 -15.51 -10.91
CA VAL A 790 -46.80 -15.52 -10.98
C VAL A 790 -47.40 -15.54 -9.58
N ASP A 791 -46.96 -16.45 -8.71
CA ASP A 791 -47.42 -16.55 -7.32
C ASP A 791 -47.15 -15.25 -6.56
N ALA A 792 -46.06 -14.57 -6.93
CA ALA A 792 -45.70 -13.27 -6.42
C ALA A 792 -46.56 -12.10 -6.90
N GLN A 793 -47.37 -12.23 -7.94
CA GLN A 793 -48.05 -11.10 -8.59
C GLN A 793 -47.05 -10.00 -9.03
N LEU A 794 -45.92 -10.41 -9.61
CA LEU A 794 -44.86 -9.47 -9.97
C LEU A 794 -45.32 -8.44 -11.01
N ILE A 795 -46.20 -8.82 -11.96
CA ILE A 795 -46.69 -7.87 -12.98
C ILE A 795 -47.43 -6.72 -12.31
N THR A 796 -48.22 -7.00 -11.27
CA THR A 796 -48.91 -6.00 -10.48
C THR A 796 -47.90 -5.06 -9.83
N VAL A 797 -46.84 -5.59 -9.21
CA VAL A 797 -45.78 -4.76 -8.60
C VAL A 797 -45.09 -3.87 -9.65
N LEU A 798 -44.72 -4.42 -10.80
CA LEU A 798 -44.12 -3.66 -11.90
C LEU A 798 -45.07 -2.58 -12.43
N CYS A 799 -46.36 -2.91 -12.60
CA CYS A 799 -47.39 -1.95 -13.03
C CYS A 799 -47.55 -0.80 -12.06
N ASP A 800 -47.49 -1.07 -10.76
CA ASP A 800 -47.68 -0.07 -9.71
C ASP A 800 -46.53 0.94 -9.72
N VAL A 801 -45.30 0.45 -9.83
CA VAL A 801 -44.11 1.31 -9.99
C VAL A 801 -44.18 2.08 -11.31
N MET A 802 -44.50 1.41 -12.43
CA MET A 802 -44.65 2.06 -13.73
C MET A 802 -45.71 3.16 -13.71
N SER A 803 -46.86 2.93 -13.05
CA SER A 803 -47.95 3.89 -12.97
C SER A 803 -47.58 5.11 -12.14
N ARG A 804 -46.88 4.92 -11.02
CA ARG A 804 -46.34 6.00 -10.20
C ARG A 804 -45.30 6.82 -10.96
N GLU A 805 -44.29 6.16 -11.52
CA GLU A 805 -43.20 6.84 -12.24
C GLU A 805 -43.71 7.58 -13.47
N ALA A 806 -44.77 7.07 -14.09
CA ALA A 806 -45.43 7.75 -15.19
C ALA A 806 -46.05 9.10 -14.77
N GLN A 807 -46.43 9.26 -13.51
CA GLN A 807 -47.07 10.46 -12.96
C GLN A 807 -46.08 11.48 -12.41
N GLU A 808 -44.85 11.07 -12.09
CA GLU A 808 -43.83 11.95 -11.55
C GLU A 808 -43.21 12.89 -12.61
N THR A 809 -42.53 13.95 -12.15
CA THR A 809 -41.85 14.90 -13.03
C THR A 809 -40.77 14.21 -13.86
N TYR A 810 -40.71 14.55 -15.15
CA TYR A 810 -39.72 14.06 -16.11
C TYR A 810 -38.30 14.12 -15.52
N SER A 811 -37.72 12.96 -15.25
CA SER A 811 -36.34 12.80 -14.80
C SER A 811 -35.70 11.64 -15.56
N SER A 812 -34.39 11.75 -15.83
CA SER A 812 -33.65 10.68 -16.52
C SER A 812 -33.71 9.36 -15.76
N ALA A 813 -33.73 9.40 -14.43
CA ALA A 813 -33.80 8.20 -13.59
C ALA A 813 -35.16 7.49 -13.72
N ALA A 814 -36.26 8.26 -13.74
CA ALA A 814 -37.61 7.73 -13.95
C ALA A 814 -37.75 7.08 -15.34
N VAL A 815 -37.20 7.72 -16.39
CA VAL A 815 -37.23 7.17 -17.76
C VAL A 815 -36.49 5.83 -17.82
N THR A 816 -35.27 5.75 -17.27
CA THR A 816 -34.53 4.48 -17.20
C THR A 816 -35.31 3.42 -16.42
N LEU A 817 -35.95 3.79 -15.31
CA LEU A 817 -36.70 2.84 -14.48
C LEU A 817 -37.89 2.27 -15.24
N LEU A 818 -38.63 3.14 -15.93
CA LEU A 818 -39.73 2.75 -16.82
C LEU A 818 -39.25 1.84 -17.94
N GLU A 819 -38.09 2.14 -18.55
CA GLU A 819 -37.52 1.29 -19.60
C GLU A 819 -37.23 -0.13 -19.12
N GLU A 820 -36.63 -0.29 -17.94
CA GLU A 820 -36.33 -1.60 -17.35
C GLU A 820 -37.60 -2.35 -16.91
N CYS A 821 -38.57 -1.66 -16.31
CA CYS A 821 -39.85 -2.26 -15.91
C CYS A 821 -40.64 -2.75 -17.13
N ILE A 822 -40.77 -1.92 -18.17
CA ILE A 822 -41.47 -2.30 -19.40
C ILE A 822 -40.74 -3.43 -20.11
N ALA A 823 -39.40 -3.42 -20.13
CA ALA A 823 -38.64 -4.54 -20.68
C ALA A 823 -38.93 -5.83 -19.92
N SER A 824 -38.98 -5.79 -18.58
CA SER A 824 -39.30 -6.97 -17.76
C SER A 824 -40.71 -7.50 -18.06
N VAL A 825 -41.70 -6.60 -18.15
CA VAL A 825 -43.08 -6.97 -18.54
C VAL A 825 -43.12 -7.56 -19.95
N LEU A 826 -42.38 -6.99 -20.91
CA LEU A 826 -42.32 -7.53 -22.27
C LEU A 826 -41.79 -8.95 -22.30
N VAL A 827 -40.70 -9.22 -21.57
CA VAL A 827 -40.10 -10.56 -21.53
C VAL A 827 -41.06 -11.56 -20.86
N LEU A 828 -41.72 -11.16 -19.77
CA LEU A 828 -42.77 -11.98 -19.13
C LEU A 828 -43.94 -12.31 -20.07
N LEU A 829 -44.41 -11.33 -20.86
CA LEU A 829 -45.46 -11.55 -21.86
C LEU A 829 -45.00 -12.47 -23.00
N GLN A 830 -43.71 -12.41 -23.36
CA GLN A 830 -43.13 -13.27 -24.39
C GLN A 830 -43.01 -14.73 -23.94
N CYS A 831 -42.90 -15.00 -22.64
CA CYS A 831 -42.90 -16.37 -22.10
C CYS A 831 -44.26 -17.11 -22.26
N ARG A 832 -45.29 -16.45 -22.82
CA ARG A 832 -46.61 -17.03 -23.16
C ARG A 832 -47.31 -17.80 -22.03
N LEU A 833 -47.12 -17.37 -20.78
CA LEU A 833 -47.70 -18.05 -19.64
C LEU A 833 -49.21 -17.90 -19.63
N THR A 834 -49.91 -19.01 -19.82
CA THR A 834 -51.36 -19.06 -19.58
C THR A 834 -51.70 -18.75 -18.12
N GLU A 835 -50.78 -18.98 -17.18
CA GLU A 835 -50.98 -18.66 -15.77
C GLU A 835 -51.05 -17.16 -15.50
N LEU A 836 -50.41 -16.32 -16.32
CA LEU A 836 -50.49 -14.86 -16.17
C LEU A 836 -51.85 -14.28 -16.58
N ARG A 837 -52.75 -15.07 -17.19
CA ARG A 837 -54.01 -14.56 -17.76
C ARG A 837 -54.88 -13.82 -16.73
N GLU A 838 -54.94 -14.30 -15.49
CA GLU A 838 -55.71 -13.64 -14.44
C GLU A 838 -55.14 -12.25 -14.10
N GLU A 839 -53.81 -12.14 -13.98
CA GLU A 839 -53.13 -10.89 -13.67
C GLU A 839 -53.14 -9.91 -14.86
N LEU A 840 -52.98 -10.41 -16.09
CA LEU A 840 -53.02 -9.63 -17.32
C LEU A 840 -54.42 -9.13 -17.67
N SER A 841 -55.47 -9.79 -17.17
CA SER A 841 -56.85 -9.32 -17.35
C SER A 841 -57.14 -8.02 -16.57
N THR A 842 -56.23 -7.60 -15.71
CA THR A 842 -56.36 -6.32 -15.01
C THR A 842 -56.20 -5.15 -15.98
N VAL A 843 -57.19 -4.26 -15.99
CA VAL A 843 -57.22 -3.05 -16.85
C VAL A 843 -56.01 -2.13 -16.58
N LYS A 844 -55.37 -2.29 -15.42
CA LYS A 844 -54.30 -1.44 -14.88
C LYS A 844 -53.06 -1.37 -15.78
N LEU A 845 -52.58 -2.50 -16.33
CA LEU A 845 -51.37 -2.48 -17.18
C LEU A 845 -51.62 -1.71 -18.50
N THR A 846 -52.80 -1.92 -19.11
CA THR A 846 -53.20 -1.20 -20.33
C THR A 846 -53.28 0.31 -20.08
N GLU A 847 -53.95 0.73 -19.00
CA GLU A 847 -54.05 2.14 -18.60
C GLU A 847 -52.67 2.74 -18.28
N THR A 848 -51.80 1.98 -17.62
CA THR A 848 -50.45 2.41 -17.27
C THR A 848 -49.59 2.64 -18.52
N CYS A 849 -49.58 1.70 -19.47
CA CYS A 849 -48.87 1.88 -20.74
C CYS A 849 -49.40 3.09 -21.53
N GLN A 850 -50.71 3.30 -21.57
CA GLN A 850 -51.29 4.48 -22.22
C GLN A 850 -50.88 5.77 -21.52
N THR A 851 -50.87 5.78 -20.19
CA THR A 851 -50.42 6.93 -19.38
C THR A 851 -48.96 7.27 -19.66
N ILE A 852 -48.07 6.27 -19.69
CA ILE A 852 -46.66 6.46 -20.05
C ILE A 852 -46.54 7.05 -21.46
N MET A 853 -47.29 6.51 -22.42
CA MET A 853 -47.26 7.00 -23.80
C MET A 853 -47.76 8.44 -23.93
N CYS A 854 -48.73 8.84 -23.10
CA CYS A 854 -49.23 10.22 -23.06
C CYS A 854 -48.25 11.18 -22.37
N ASN A 855 -47.61 10.76 -21.29
CA ASN A 855 -46.73 11.61 -20.49
C ASN A 855 -45.30 11.71 -21.05
N PHE A 856 -44.84 10.71 -21.82
CA PHE A 856 -43.49 10.65 -22.41
C PHE A 856 -43.51 10.53 -23.94
N PRO A 857 -44.18 11.45 -24.68
CA PRO A 857 -44.35 11.32 -26.13
C PRO A 857 -43.04 11.48 -26.92
N THR A 858 -42.00 12.08 -26.30
CA THR A 858 -40.68 12.28 -26.92
C THR A 858 -39.77 11.06 -26.80
N GLU A 859 -40.03 10.17 -25.83
CA GLU A 859 -39.20 9.00 -25.56
C GLU A 859 -39.56 7.83 -26.49
N LYS A 860 -38.97 7.82 -27.68
CA LYS A 860 -39.28 6.85 -28.74
C LYS A 860 -39.12 5.40 -28.31
N VAL A 861 -38.15 5.11 -27.43
CA VAL A 861 -37.89 3.76 -26.91
C VAL A 861 -39.05 3.30 -26.02
N LEU A 862 -39.44 4.12 -25.02
CA LEU A 862 -40.61 3.86 -24.18
C LEU A 862 -41.89 3.68 -25.01
N MET A 863 -42.14 4.56 -25.97
CA MET A 863 -43.31 4.48 -26.86
C MET A 863 -43.36 3.17 -27.64
N ARG A 864 -42.23 2.76 -28.22
CA ARG A 864 -42.12 1.50 -28.97
C ARG A 864 -42.37 0.29 -28.06
N ARG A 865 -41.76 0.28 -26.87
CA ARG A 865 -41.90 -0.81 -25.90
C ARG A 865 -43.34 -0.92 -25.36
N CYS A 866 -43.96 0.20 -24.94
CA CYS A 866 -45.37 0.22 -24.51
C CYS A 866 -46.31 -0.26 -25.61
N THR A 867 -46.09 0.16 -26.87
CA THR A 867 -46.89 -0.31 -28.00
C THR A 867 -46.75 -1.83 -28.20
N LYS A 868 -45.54 -2.38 -28.02
CA LYS A 868 -45.30 -3.83 -28.09
C LYS A 868 -46.03 -4.55 -26.95
N VAL A 869 -46.01 -4.03 -25.72
CA VAL A 869 -46.77 -4.57 -24.58
C VAL A 869 -48.25 -4.62 -24.90
N LEU A 870 -48.84 -3.52 -25.35
CA LEU A 870 -50.28 -3.44 -25.68
C LEU A 870 -50.69 -4.42 -26.78
N ARG A 871 -49.85 -4.61 -27.80
CA ARG A 871 -50.09 -5.59 -28.86
C ARG A 871 -50.05 -7.04 -28.34
N LEU A 872 -49.06 -7.38 -27.51
CA LEU A 872 -48.96 -8.71 -26.92
C LEU A 872 -50.14 -8.99 -25.97
N LEU A 873 -50.54 -8.01 -25.16
CA LEU A 873 -51.73 -8.11 -24.32
C LEU A 873 -53.00 -8.37 -25.12
N THR A 874 -53.17 -7.65 -26.24
CA THR A 874 -54.34 -7.83 -27.13
C THR A 874 -54.34 -9.19 -27.80
N PHE A 875 -53.17 -9.78 -28.02
CA PHE A 875 -53.04 -11.11 -28.60
C PHE A 875 -53.29 -12.24 -27.58
N LEU A 876 -52.91 -12.04 -26.31
CA LEU A 876 -53.06 -13.02 -25.23
C LEU A 876 -54.47 -13.06 -24.61
N LEU A 877 -55.19 -11.92 -24.58
CA LEU A 877 -56.56 -11.81 -24.06
C LEU A 877 -57.61 -12.25 -25.08
#